data_AF-A0A452XR54-F1
#
_entry.id   AF-A0A452XR54-F1
#
_cell.length_a   1.000
_cell.length_b   1.000
_cell.length_c   1.000
_cell.angle_alpha   90.00
_cell.angle_beta   90.00
_cell.angle_gamma   90.00
#
_symmetry.space_group_name_H-M   'P 1'
#
loop_
_entity.id
_entity.type
_entity.pdbx_description
1 polymer ?
#
loop_
_entity_poly.entity_id
_entity_poly.type
_entity_poly.pdbx_seq_one_letter_code
_entity_poly.pdbx_strand_id
1 'polypeptide(L)'
;MLGTSFSRFSEARALHDGSSIPRRPNAGLLLEEVKQEAADYSDIDGLNGPKLLDGGSGRKAARSTLNLVKLEDDMPREGETTFTAFASLLDSAIQGLMPFPDVILQFERTCRNASESLRYAAIGKVRMVEDKLMQQKAQLLLDEAASWSLLWYLYGKANEELPEGLFMSPTTSHQEACRYVATDLTAQLCLRIVLWLEGLASESLDLEKKVRGSHVGSYLPSSGVWHRTQRYLKRKNNDSNIVKHVDFDAPTREVAQLLPDDKKQDELLLEDIWTLLRAGRLEEACELCRSAGQSWRAATLCPFGGIDLFPSLEAMLKNGNSRTLQAIELESGIGRQWRLWKWASYCASEKIAEHDGGQYEMAVYALQCSNLKRTLPICTDWESACWAMAKSWLDVKVDIELSQYQTSRPEEKEFDDDMNGTQLGPENWPYHVLDQQPRDIAALLQKLHSSDLVHETVSRACREQHRQIEMNLMSGNLAHLLDLLWSWLSSIEEGQNVLRSRDDSDMIRFGAHIVLVLRYLLSNEMEDEFEEKLVTVGDLIINMYVRYLFSEGQEELVGVYASQLERDVCIDLFVDMMELRLNSSLHTMYKLFLSAVEYLPFSSGDVSKACFEEIIERVLSRSREIKPHQYNEDFSDVAEQHHLQALQKAMIIQWLCFTPPSSIPDFEMITGKLLIRALIHSNTLFREFSLISMRRVPELPVGPHKLLAILAEPLKQKENLFSLEDQEVSDNLEEFEDWHEYYSLDATYRGWLRCEMENSSVPPEMLSAEEKDQAVAAATQTLELAFLLLEREERPWLNAVETSPFESSELVFLELHATAILCLPSGECMTPDATSCTALTSALYSTISEEDVLHRQLKVEVKVSSKDPCCIEVALRCLATEGDGFGLHEANDGGLLAAIMAAGFKGELNRFQPGVSMEISRLDAWYSDCHGSVESTAAYIIRGLCRRCCLPETILRSMQASISLSEAGDSLDRCDKLIELVASSDSGMMHLFSQQQLQEFLIFERECFICKMELEEEQRPADG
;
A
#
# COMPACT_ATOMS: atom_id res chain seq x y z
N MET A 1 86.18 0.34 12.61
CA MET A 1 86.69 1.59 13.21
C MET A 1 85.59 2.62 13.14
N LEU A 2 85.24 3.21 14.30
CA LEU A 2 84.78 4.58 14.55
C LEU A 2 83.89 5.31 13.51
N GLY A 3 82.73 5.81 13.99
CA GLY A 3 82.44 7.25 13.92
C GLY A 3 81.21 7.75 13.14
N THR A 4 80.09 7.96 13.86
CA THR A 4 79.31 9.24 13.99
C THR A 4 78.73 10.01 12.77
N SER A 5 77.38 9.97 12.67
CA SER A 5 76.36 11.08 12.70
C SER A 5 76.52 12.40 11.92
N PHE A 6 75.52 12.80 11.09
CA PHE A 6 74.41 13.74 11.42
C PHE A 6 73.59 14.20 10.17
N SER A 7 72.27 14.38 10.41
CA SER A 7 71.22 15.21 9.78
C SER A 7 70.92 15.16 8.27
N ARG A 8 69.66 14.83 7.94
CA ARG A 8 68.86 15.54 6.92
C ARG A 8 67.38 15.59 7.34
N PHE A 9 66.87 16.81 7.43
CA PHE A 9 65.45 17.16 7.50
C PHE A 9 65.06 17.91 6.23
N SER A 10 63.79 17.73 5.86
CA SER A 10 62.91 18.61 5.07
C SER A 10 63.14 18.80 3.57
N GLU A 11 62.19 18.30 2.77
CA GLU A 11 61.32 19.14 1.92
C GLU A 11 60.27 18.26 1.21
N ALA A 12 58.97 18.56 1.38
CA ALA A 12 57.96 18.33 0.35
C ALA A 12 56.82 19.34 0.49
N ARG A 13 56.61 20.10 -0.59
CA ARG A 13 55.72 21.26 -0.74
C ARG A 13 54.30 20.87 -1.12
N ALA A 14 53.39 21.78 -0.75
CA ALA A 14 51.98 21.92 -1.07
C ALA A 14 51.60 21.92 -2.57
N LEU A 15 50.34 21.55 -2.83
CA LEU A 15 49.52 22.01 -3.95
C LEU A 15 48.08 22.27 -3.45
N HIS A 16 47.63 23.52 -3.61
CA HIS A 16 46.25 23.99 -3.40
C HIS A 16 45.64 24.41 -4.75
N ASP A 17 44.35 24.16 -4.93
CA ASP A 17 43.36 24.96 -5.68
C ASP A 17 41.98 24.43 -5.22
N GLY A 18 40.92 25.14 -4.86
CA GLY A 18 40.58 26.56 -4.96
C GLY A 18 39.11 26.69 -5.41
N SER A 19 38.13 26.73 -4.50
CA SER A 19 36.85 27.41 -4.76
C SER A 19 36.14 27.85 -3.47
N SER A 20 35.80 29.14 -3.43
CA SER A 20 35.23 29.94 -2.35
C SER A 20 33.69 29.82 -2.24
N ILE A 21 33.11 29.99 -1.03
CA ILE A 21 31.80 30.64 -0.66
C ILE A 21 31.37 30.21 0.79
N PRO A 22 30.64 31.02 1.59
CA PRO A 22 31.07 32.16 2.44
C PRO A 22 31.17 31.84 3.96
N ARG A 23 31.78 32.75 4.74
CA ARG A 23 31.71 32.76 6.23
C ARG A 23 30.29 33.08 6.74
N ARG A 24 29.76 32.26 7.68
CA ARG A 24 28.82 32.64 8.76
C ARG A 24 28.92 31.67 9.97
N PRO A 25 28.51 32.09 11.19
CA PRO A 25 29.24 31.79 12.43
C PRO A 25 28.58 30.76 13.38
N ASN A 26 29.42 30.26 14.30
CA ASN A 26 29.16 29.69 15.63
C ASN A 26 28.29 28.43 15.75
N ALA A 27 28.96 27.30 16.02
CA ALA A 27 28.42 25.96 16.28
C ALA A 27 27.67 25.78 17.63
N GLY A 28 27.26 26.87 18.29
CA GLY A 28 26.47 26.83 19.52
C GLY A 28 24.94 26.73 19.31
N LEU A 29 24.46 26.78 18.05
CA LEU A 29 23.03 26.81 17.72
C LEU A 29 22.44 25.46 17.27
N LEU A 30 23.27 24.46 16.91
CA LEU A 30 22.79 23.18 16.39
C LEU A 30 22.11 22.28 17.43
N LEU A 31 22.40 22.46 18.73
CA LEU A 31 21.73 21.75 19.83
C LEU A 31 20.41 22.41 20.27
N GLU A 32 20.21 23.69 19.93
CA GLU A 32 18.95 24.41 20.13
C GLU A 32 18.02 24.24 18.92
N GLU A 33 18.53 24.22 17.69
CA GLU A 33 17.71 23.99 16.48
C GLU A 33 17.12 22.56 16.44
N VAL A 34 17.84 21.56 16.95
CA VAL A 34 17.31 20.18 17.12
C VAL A 34 16.29 20.09 18.27
N LYS A 35 16.38 20.97 19.28
CA LYS A 35 15.35 21.09 20.32
C LYS A 35 14.13 21.88 19.86
N GLN A 36 14.31 22.87 18.98
CA GLN A 36 13.22 23.69 18.44
C GLN A 36 12.31 22.86 17.52
N GLU A 37 12.86 21.90 16.77
CA GLU A 37 12.09 20.97 15.94
C GLU A 37 11.32 19.92 16.78
N ALA A 38 11.75 19.66 18.02
CA ALA A 38 11.04 18.83 18.99
C ALA A 38 10.01 19.62 19.85
N ALA A 39 10.17 20.95 19.97
CA ALA A 39 9.31 21.81 20.79
C ALA A 39 7.96 22.15 20.13
N ASP A 40 7.85 22.04 18.80
CA ASP A 40 6.62 22.29 18.04
C ASP A 40 5.53 21.20 18.21
N TYR A 41 5.79 20.16 19.03
CA TYR A 41 4.86 19.05 19.27
C TYR A 41 4.08 19.11 20.60
N SER A 42 4.21 20.18 21.39
CA SER A 42 3.56 20.26 22.72
C SER A 42 2.23 21.04 22.78
N ASP A 43 1.75 21.61 21.68
CA ASP A 43 0.51 22.41 21.64
C ASP A 43 -0.58 21.78 20.74
N ILE A 44 -1.00 20.54 21.04
CA ILE A 44 -2.27 20.00 20.56
C ILE A 44 -3.03 19.39 21.72
N ASP A 45 -3.62 20.25 22.55
CA ASP A 45 -4.89 19.93 23.22
C ASP A 45 -5.67 21.21 23.57
N GLY A 46 -6.89 21.38 23.04
CA GLY A 46 -7.77 22.47 23.47
C GLY A 46 -8.73 23.06 22.42
N LEU A 47 -9.89 22.43 22.27
CA LEU A 47 -11.12 22.98 21.68
C LEU A 47 -11.45 24.43 22.11
N ASN A 48 -11.78 25.33 21.17
CA ASN A 48 -12.93 26.25 21.24
C ASN A 48 -13.16 27.06 19.95
N GLY A 49 -14.43 27.19 19.55
CA GLY A 49 -14.91 27.72 18.26
C GLY A 49 -14.87 29.25 18.00
N PRO A 50 -15.55 29.73 16.94
CA PRO A 50 -15.00 30.71 16.00
C PRO A 50 -15.40 32.17 16.27
N LYS A 51 -14.55 33.12 15.84
CA LYS A 51 -14.95 34.54 15.65
C LYS A 51 -14.41 35.18 14.37
N LEU A 52 -15.34 35.87 13.74
CA LEU A 52 -15.35 36.66 12.50
C LEU A 52 -14.56 37.99 12.55
N LEU A 53 -14.09 38.42 11.36
CA LEU A 53 -13.85 39.81 10.86
C LEU A 53 -12.70 40.59 11.56
N ASP A 54 -11.86 41.39 10.88
CA ASP A 54 -12.10 42.42 9.87
C ASP A 54 -10.75 42.88 9.23
N GLY A 55 -10.83 43.66 8.15
CA GLY A 55 -9.79 43.90 7.15
C GLY A 55 -8.64 44.87 7.48
N GLY A 56 -7.69 44.92 6.55
CA GLY A 56 -6.52 45.80 6.62
C GLY A 56 -5.71 45.82 5.33
N SER A 57 -6.16 46.61 4.36
CA SER A 57 -5.52 46.86 3.06
C SER A 57 -4.19 47.63 3.21
N GLY A 58 -3.13 47.21 2.50
CA GLY A 58 -1.86 47.94 2.46
C GLY A 58 -0.91 47.48 1.35
N ARG A 59 -1.18 47.88 0.11
CA ARG A 59 -0.29 47.69 -1.05
C ARG A 59 1.02 48.49 -0.93
N LYS A 60 2.17 47.87 -1.17
CA LYS A 60 3.32 48.50 -1.85
C LYS A 60 4.04 47.48 -2.72
N ALA A 61 4.03 47.77 -4.02
CA ALA A 61 4.63 46.98 -5.08
C ALA A 61 6.13 47.29 -5.23
N ALA A 62 6.95 46.25 -5.37
CA ALA A 62 8.25 46.30 -6.03
C ALA A 62 8.33 45.11 -6.99
N ARG A 63 8.45 45.42 -8.29
CA ARG A 63 8.53 44.48 -9.40
C ARG A 63 9.95 43.95 -9.55
N SER A 64 10.12 42.64 -9.57
CA SER A 64 11.22 41.97 -10.28
C SER A 64 10.72 40.65 -10.87
N THR A 65 10.51 40.66 -12.19
CA THR A 65 10.54 39.54 -13.15
C THR A 65 10.26 38.11 -12.63
N LEU A 66 8.99 37.71 -12.72
CA LEU A 66 8.52 36.33 -12.59
C LEU A 66 8.73 35.56 -13.90
N ASN A 67 9.52 34.48 -13.81
CA ASN A 67 9.40 33.35 -14.72
C ASN A 67 8.10 32.60 -14.39
N LEU A 68 7.37 32.26 -15.45
CA LEU A 68 6.05 31.67 -15.48
C LEU A 68 6.11 30.19 -15.10
N VAL A 69 5.96 29.85 -13.81
CA VAL A 69 5.71 28.47 -13.35
C VAL A 69 4.79 28.50 -12.13
N LYS A 70 3.74 27.66 -12.17
CA LYS A 70 2.79 27.29 -11.10
C LYS A 70 1.74 28.32 -10.67
N LEU A 71 0.52 28.10 -11.18
CA LEU A 71 -0.72 28.33 -10.43
C LEU A 71 -1.78 27.33 -10.94
N GLU A 72 -1.54 26.03 -10.73
CA GLU A 72 -2.52 24.96 -11.00
C GLU A 72 -2.72 24.01 -9.80
N ASP A 73 -2.09 24.25 -8.66
CA ASP A 73 -1.98 23.25 -7.58
C ASP A 73 -2.94 23.43 -6.40
N ASP A 74 -4.02 24.21 -6.55
CA ASP A 74 -4.93 24.54 -5.43
C ASP A 74 -6.41 24.18 -5.70
N MET A 75 -6.68 23.21 -6.58
CA MET A 75 -7.98 22.55 -6.67
C MET A 75 -7.85 21.13 -6.10
N PRO A 76 -8.64 20.74 -5.07
CA PRO A 76 -8.65 19.37 -4.57
C PRO A 76 -8.88 18.41 -5.74
N ARG A 77 -8.03 17.41 -5.90
CA ARG A 77 -8.20 16.38 -6.92
C ARG A 77 -9.42 15.56 -6.53
N GLU A 78 -10.57 15.75 -7.18
CA GLU A 78 -11.80 14.97 -6.89
C GLU A 78 -11.60 13.44 -6.91
N GLY A 79 -10.53 12.93 -7.56
CA GLY A 79 -10.15 11.51 -7.51
C GLY A 79 -9.65 11.04 -6.14
N GLU A 80 -9.03 11.89 -5.32
CA GLU A 80 -8.59 11.52 -3.97
C GLU A 80 -9.78 11.13 -3.08
N THR A 81 -10.94 11.77 -3.29
CA THR A 81 -12.16 11.49 -2.51
C THR A 81 -12.74 10.10 -2.75
N THR A 82 -12.53 9.51 -3.93
CA THR A 82 -13.10 8.19 -4.24
C THR A 82 -12.27 7.04 -3.66
N PHE A 83 -10.94 7.16 -3.57
CA PHE A 83 -10.09 6.14 -2.93
C PHE A 83 -10.33 6.10 -1.42
N THR A 84 -10.38 7.26 -0.77
CA THR A 84 -10.62 7.35 0.68
C THR A 84 -12.04 6.87 1.04
N ALA A 85 -13.04 7.20 0.23
CA ALA A 85 -14.42 6.71 0.44
C ALA A 85 -14.51 5.18 0.32
N PHE A 86 -13.86 4.60 -0.69
CA PHE A 86 -13.83 3.16 -0.87
C PHE A 86 -13.09 2.44 0.27
N ALA A 87 -11.93 2.97 0.69
CA ALA A 87 -11.17 2.44 1.82
C ALA A 87 -11.98 2.48 3.12
N SER A 88 -12.66 3.59 3.42
CA SER A 88 -13.49 3.74 4.62
C SER A 88 -14.68 2.77 4.64
N LEU A 89 -15.33 2.56 3.49
CA LEU A 89 -16.43 1.60 3.37
C LEU A 89 -15.96 0.16 3.55
N LEU A 90 -14.82 -0.18 2.94
CA LEU A 90 -14.20 -1.49 3.08
C LEU A 90 -13.75 -1.74 4.53
N ASP A 91 -13.11 -0.78 5.16
CA ASP A 91 -12.66 -0.88 6.55
C ASP A 91 -13.85 -1.10 7.52
N SER A 92 -14.94 -0.35 7.31
CA SER A 92 -16.20 -0.56 8.05
C SER A 92 -16.73 -1.99 7.89
N ALA A 93 -16.55 -2.59 6.71
CA ALA A 93 -16.95 -3.97 6.43
C ALA A 93 -16.06 -4.99 7.14
N ILE A 94 -14.74 -4.80 7.06
CA ILE A 94 -13.72 -5.67 7.69
C ILE A 94 -13.89 -5.67 9.21
N GLN A 95 -14.21 -4.51 9.81
CA GLN A 95 -14.50 -4.37 11.23
C GLN A 95 -15.88 -4.93 11.64
N GLY A 96 -16.69 -5.41 10.69
CA GLY A 96 -18.02 -5.96 10.93
C GLY A 96 -19.11 -4.92 11.25
N LEU A 97 -18.85 -3.64 10.98
CA LEU A 97 -19.81 -2.55 11.18
C LEU A 97 -20.86 -2.48 10.07
N MET A 98 -20.55 -3.03 8.90
CA MET A 98 -21.46 -3.08 7.74
C MET A 98 -21.32 -4.44 7.01
N PRO A 99 -22.44 -5.09 6.62
CA PRO A 99 -22.36 -6.32 5.86
C PRO A 99 -21.94 -6.03 4.41
N PHE A 100 -21.16 -6.93 3.79
CA PHE A 100 -20.63 -6.76 2.43
C PHE A 100 -21.68 -6.46 1.35
N PRO A 101 -22.91 -7.04 1.37
CA PRO A 101 -23.97 -6.63 0.44
C PRO A 101 -24.30 -5.13 0.51
N ASP A 102 -24.31 -4.52 1.70
CA ASP A 102 -24.59 -3.09 1.85
C ASP A 102 -23.41 -2.25 1.35
N VAL A 103 -22.18 -2.73 1.55
CA VAL A 103 -20.94 -2.09 1.07
C VAL A 103 -20.94 -2.00 -0.46
N ILE A 104 -21.37 -3.06 -1.16
CA ILE A 104 -21.47 -3.07 -2.63
C ILE A 104 -22.43 -1.97 -3.12
N LEU A 105 -23.58 -1.80 -2.45
CA LEU A 105 -24.51 -0.71 -2.77
C LEU A 105 -23.90 0.67 -2.50
N GLN A 106 -23.03 0.80 -1.48
CA GLN A 106 -22.33 2.07 -1.25
C GLN A 106 -21.22 2.33 -2.27
N PHE A 107 -20.53 1.30 -2.76
CA PHE A 107 -19.59 1.44 -3.89
C PHE A 107 -20.30 1.89 -5.16
N GLU A 108 -21.43 1.26 -5.49
CA GLU A 108 -22.31 1.66 -6.59
C GLU A 108 -22.70 3.15 -6.48
N ARG A 109 -23.24 3.57 -5.32
CA ARG A 109 -23.63 4.96 -5.07
C ARG A 109 -22.47 5.93 -5.14
N THR A 110 -21.30 5.55 -4.63
CA THR A 110 -20.11 6.40 -4.65
C THR A 110 -19.67 6.67 -6.09
N CYS A 111 -19.60 5.63 -6.93
CA CYS A 111 -19.27 5.77 -8.35
C CYS A 111 -20.32 6.58 -9.11
N ARG A 112 -21.62 6.34 -8.85
CA ARG A 112 -22.70 7.12 -9.46
C ARG A 112 -22.66 8.58 -9.08
N ASN A 113 -22.53 8.90 -7.80
CA ASN A 113 -22.46 10.28 -7.31
C ASN A 113 -21.24 11.02 -7.86
N ALA A 114 -20.09 10.32 -7.97
CA ALA A 114 -18.90 10.87 -8.60
C ALA A 114 -19.13 11.16 -10.10
N SER A 115 -19.78 10.25 -10.82
CA SER A 115 -20.17 10.47 -12.21
C SER A 115 -21.11 11.67 -12.38
N GLU A 116 -22.17 11.76 -11.56
CA GLU A 116 -23.11 12.87 -11.59
C GLU A 116 -22.39 14.21 -11.34
N SER A 117 -21.51 14.25 -10.34
CA SER A 117 -20.72 15.44 -10.00
C SER A 117 -19.84 15.90 -11.17
N LEU A 118 -19.14 14.97 -11.83
CA LEU A 118 -18.34 15.26 -13.02
C LEU A 118 -19.20 15.79 -14.17
N ARG A 119 -20.38 15.20 -14.39
CA ARG A 119 -21.32 15.66 -15.43
C ARG A 119 -21.85 17.07 -15.15
N TYR A 120 -22.11 17.42 -13.88
CA TYR A 120 -22.52 18.78 -13.50
C TYR A 120 -21.38 19.78 -13.62
N ALA A 121 -20.16 19.42 -13.22
CA ALA A 121 -18.98 20.28 -13.34
C ALA A 121 -18.65 20.61 -14.81
N ALA A 122 -18.84 19.63 -15.71
CA ALA A 122 -18.61 19.76 -17.14
C ALA A 122 -19.55 20.76 -17.84
N ILE A 123 -20.72 21.09 -17.25
CA ILE A 123 -21.65 22.11 -17.78
C ILE A 123 -21.08 23.55 -17.61
N GLY A 124 -19.97 23.72 -16.87
CA GLY A 124 -19.23 24.98 -16.71
C GLY A 124 -18.38 25.38 -17.93
N LYS A 125 -17.73 26.57 -17.86
CA LYS A 125 -16.85 27.12 -18.92
C LYS A 125 -15.52 26.35 -19.05
N VAL A 126 -15.60 25.05 -19.36
CA VAL A 126 -14.45 24.15 -19.56
C VAL A 126 -14.14 24.07 -21.07
N ARG A 127 -12.88 23.80 -21.46
CA ARG A 127 -12.55 23.63 -22.88
C ARG A 127 -13.21 22.36 -23.44
N MET A 128 -13.61 22.36 -24.71
CA MET A 128 -14.31 21.22 -25.34
C MET A 128 -13.59 19.86 -25.19
N VAL A 129 -12.25 19.86 -25.15
CA VAL A 129 -11.44 18.63 -24.97
C VAL A 129 -11.52 18.12 -23.54
N GLU A 130 -11.45 19.02 -22.57
CA GLU A 130 -11.58 18.70 -21.13
C GLU A 130 -13.01 18.24 -20.81
N ASP A 131 -14.04 18.87 -21.39
CA ASP A 131 -15.44 18.44 -21.29
C ASP A 131 -15.62 17.02 -21.84
N LYS A 132 -15.06 16.72 -23.02
CA LYS A 132 -15.11 15.38 -23.59
C LYS A 132 -14.43 14.33 -22.70
N LEU A 133 -13.29 14.65 -22.11
CA LEU A 133 -12.58 13.75 -21.19
C LEU A 133 -13.37 13.54 -19.89
N MET A 134 -13.97 14.59 -19.34
CA MET A 134 -14.83 14.50 -18.15
C MET A 134 -16.08 13.65 -18.42
N GLN A 135 -16.71 13.80 -19.59
CA GLN A 135 -17.84 12.97 -20.00
C GLN A 135 -17.45 11.50 -20.18
N GLN A 136 -16.28 11.23 -20.77
CA GLN A 136 -15.74 9.87 -20.87
C GLN A 136 -15.51 9.25 -19.49
N LYS A 137 -14.87 9.99 -18.57
CA LYS A 137 -14.66 9.52 -17.20
C LYS A 137 -15.97 9.29 -16.45
N ALA A 138 -16.93 10.20 -16.59
CA ALA A 138 -18.25 10.05 -15.98
C ALA A 138 -18.96 8.79 -16.50
N GLN A 139 -18.80 8.44 -17.77
CA GLN A 139 -19.35 7.20 -18.32
C GLN A 139 -18.67 5.97 -17.70
N LEU A 140 -17.34 5.94 -17.62
CA LEU A 140 -16.61 4.82 -17.00
C LEU A 140 -17.05 4.57 -15.56
N LEU A 141 -17.26 5.62 -14.77
CA LEU A 141 -17.76 5.49 -13.40
C LEU A 141 -19.20 4.97 -13.33
N LEU A 142 -20.05 5.25 -14.33
CA LEU A 142 -21.39 4.67 -14.42
C LEU A 142 -21.34 3.19 -14.80
N ASP A 143 -20.43 2.81 -15.71
CA ASP A 143 -20.23 1.41 -16.09
C ASP A 143 -19.68 0.60 -14.88
N GLU A 144 -18.82 1.21 -14.07
CA GLU A 144 -18.38 0.63 -12.79
C GLU A 144 -19.54 0.49 -11.80
N ALA A 145 -20.37 1.52 -11.64
CA ALA A 145 -21.56 1.44 -10.79
C ALA A 145 -22.53 0.35 -11.25
N ALA A 146 -22.72 0.18 -12.56
CA ALA A 146 -23.53 -0.89 -13.13
C ALA A 146 -22.98 -2.28 -12.78
N SER A 147 -21.65 -2.45 -12.83
CA SER A 147 -20.96 -3.68 -12.43
C SER A 147 -21.16 -4.01 -10.94
N TRP A 148 -21.05 -3.01 -10.06
CA TRP A 148 -21.33 -3.17 -8.62
C TRP A 148 -22.80 -3.52 -8.36
N SER A 149 -23.72 -2.84 -9.03
CA SER A 149 -25.15 -3.12 -8.95
C SER A 149 -25.46 -4.57 -9.35
N LEU A 150 -24.90 -5.04 -10.46
CA LEU A 150 -25.06 -6.43 -10.90
C LEU A 150 -24.57 -7.42 -9.85
N LEU A 151 -23.37 -7.19 -9.30
CA LEU A 151 -22.79 -8.04 -8.26
C LEU A 151 -23.73 -8.14 -7.04
N TRP A 152 -24.36 -7.02 -6.66
CA TRP A 152 -25.38 -7.03 -5.61
C TRP A 152 -26.62 -7.84 -6.01
N TYR A 153 -27.16 -7.65 -7.21
CA TYR A 153 -28.33 -8.42 -7.68
C TYR A 153 -28.04 -9.92 -7.79
N LEU A 154 -26.82 -10.34 -8.07
CA LEU A 154 -26.45 -11.75 -8.21
C LEU A 154 -26.09 -12.41 -6.87
N TYR A 155 -25.28 -11.74 -6.04
CA TYR A 155 -24.68 -12.36 -4.84
C TYR A 155 -25.05 -11.63 -3.54
N GLY A 156 -25.32 -10.32 -3.58
CA GLY A 156 -25.67 -9.54 -2.40
C GLY A 156 -27.13 -9.69 -1.95
N LYS A 157 -28.05 -9.86 -2.89
CA LYS A 157 -29.48 -10.03 -2.59
C LYS A 157 -29.79 -11.46 -2.15
N ALA A 158 -30.24 -11.59 -0.91
CA ALA A 158 -30.67 -12.88 -0.34
C ALA A 158 -31.80 -13.51 -1.18
N ASN A 159 -31.82 -14.84 -1.22
CA ASN A 159 -32.94 -15.59 -1.78
C ASN A 159 -34.17 -15.39 -0.89
N GLU A 160 -35.15 -14.64 -1.37
CA GLU A 160 -36.39 -14.39 -0.63
C GLU A 160 -37.27 -15.65 -0.65
N GLU A 161 -37.54 -16.23 0.51
CA GLU A 161 -38.50 -17.34 0.65
C GLU A 161 -39.93 -16.86 0.39
N LEU A 162 -40.70 -17.61 -0.40
CA LEU A 162 -42.09 -17.25 -0.70
C LEU A 162 -42.97 -17.53 0.53
N PRO A 163 -43.70 -16.53 1.08
CA PRO A 163 -44.57 -16.73 2.22
C PRO A 163 -45.71 -17.71 1.91
N GLU A 164 -45.81 -18.80 2.68
CA GLU A 164 -46.86 -19.83 2.50
C GLU A 164 -48.28 -19.24 2.54
N GLY A 165 -48.50 -18.17 3.31
CA GLY A 165 -49.80 -17.51 3.45
C GLY A 165 -50.32 -16.76 2.21
N LEU A 166 -49.50 -16.60 1.16
CA LEU A 166 -49.88 -15.94 -0.09
C LEU A 166 -50.39 -16.93 -1.15
N PHE A 167 -50.25 -18.23 -0.93
CA PHE A 167 -50.75 -19.24 -1.86
C PHE A 167 -52.22 -19.53 -1.61
N MET A 168 -53.02 -19.42 -2.67
CA MET A 168 -54.44 -19.76 -2.66
C MET A 168 -54.67 -21.16 -3.21
N SER A 169 -55.80 -21.78 -2.83
CA SER A 169 -56.28 -23.02 -3.43
C SER A 169 -57.65 -22.77 -4.11
N PRO A 170 -57.80 -23.01 -5.44
CA PRO A 170 -56.74 -23.41 -6.37
C PRO A 170 -55.69 -22.30 -6.57
N THR A 171 -54.45 -22.72 -6.82
CA THR A 171 -53.31 -21.84 -7.09
C THR A 171 -53.44 -21.21 -8.46
N THR A 172 -53.12 -19.92 -8.53
CA THR A 172 -53.18 -19.17 -9.79
C THR A 172 -51.92 -19.35 -10.64
N SER A 173 -52.03 -19.13 -11.95
CA SER A 173 -50.88 -19.19 -12.87
C SER A 173 -49.77 -18.20 -12.49
N HIS A 174 -50.13 -17.02 -11.98
CA HIS A 174 -49.15 -16.05 -11.46
C HIS A 174 -48.43 -16.59 -10.21
N GLN A 175 -49.16 -17.17 -9.25
CA GLN A 175 -48.55 -17.79 -8.06
C GLN A 175 -47.64 -18.97 -8.44
N GLU A 176 -48.03 -19.77 -9.43
CA GLU A 176 -47.19 -20.85 -9.95
C GLU A 176 -45.91 -20.31 -10.62
N ALA A 177 -46.04 -19.26 -11.42
CA ALA A 177 -44.90 -18.60 -12.04
C ALA A 177 -43.91 -18.06 -11.00
N CYS A 178 -44.40 -17.38 -9.96
CA CYS A 178 -43.56 -16.91 -8.85
C CYS A 178 -42.88 -18.08 -8.13
N ARG A 179 -43.60 -19.19 -7.89
CA ARG A 179 -43.02 -20.40 -7.28
C ARG A 179 -41.90 -21.00 -8.14
N TYR A 180 -42.14 -21.12 -9.44
CA TYR A 180 -41.15 -21.63 -10.38
C TYR A 180 -39.89 -20.77 -10.38
N VAL A 181 -40.04 -19.44 -10.51
CA VAL A 181 -38.90 -18.52 -10.55
C VAL A 181 -38.12 -18.50 -9.24
N ALA A 182 -38.78 -18.71 -8.09
CA ALA A 182 -38.10 -18.80 -6.79
C ALA A 182 -37.32 -20.11 -6.60
N THR A 183 -37.58 -21.15 -7.40
CA THR A 183 -36.99 -22.49 -7.23
C THR A 183 -36.01 -22.88 -8.34
N ASP A 184 -36.23 -22.42 -9.58
CA ASP A 184 -35.35 -22.69 -10.71
C ASP A 184 -34.20 -21.66 -10.78
N LEU A 185 -32.96 -22.13 -10.59
CA LEU A 185 -31.76 -21.27 -10.55
C LEU A 185 -31.58 -20.41 -11.81
N THR A 186 -31.92 -20.94 -12.99
CA THR A 186 -31.77 -20.20 -14.25
C THR A 186 -32.85 -19.13 -14.40
N ALA A 187 -34.09 -19.43 -14.04
CA ALA A 187 -35.19 -18.47 -14.05
C ALA A 187 -34.94 -17.35 -13.02
N GLN A 188 -34.41 -17.71 -11.85
CA GLN A 188 -33.99 -16.75 -10.84
C GLN A 188 -32.85 -15.85 -11.32
N LEU A 189 -31.84 -16.42 -11.99
CA LEU A 189 -30.76 -15.65 -12.62
C LEU A 189 -31.31 -14.65 -13.66
N CYS A 190 -32.19 -15.11 -14.55
CA CYS A 190 -32.83 -14.23 -15.53
C CYS A 190 -33.64 -13.11 -14.85
N LEU A 191 -34.40 -13.42 -13.80
CA LEU A 191 -35.14 -12.43 -13.02
C LEU A 191 -34.19 -11.37 -12.44
N ARG A 192 -33.08 -11.79 -11.81
CA ARG A 192 -32.09 -10.89 -11.23
C ARG A 192 -31.46 -9.96 -12.29
N ILE A 193 -31.11 -10.50 -13.46
CA ILE A 193 -30.58 -9.70 -14.59
C ILE A 193 -31.62 -8.70 -15.10
N VAL A 194 -32.89 -9.11 -15.24
CA VAL A 194 -33.97 -8.22 -15.70
C VAL A 194 -34.19 -7.09 -14.71
N LEU A 195 -34.30 -7.40 -13.41
CA LEU A 195 -34.48 -6.40 -12.36
C LEU A 195 -33.31 -5.41 -12.29
N TRP A 196 -32.08 -5.90 -12.47
CA TRP A 196 -30.89 -5.05 -12.54
C TRP A 196 -30.96 -4.07 -13.71
N LEU A 197 -31.22 -4.55 -14.93
CA LEU A 197 -31.27 -3.70 -16.13
C LEU A 197 -32.46 -2.72 -16.11
N GLU A 198 -33.61 -3.14 -15.61
CA GLU A 198 -34.76 -2.25 -15.40
C GLU A 198 -34.46 -1.19 -14.35
N GLY A 199 -33.74 -1.56 -13.27
CA GLY A 199 -33.24 -0.63 -12.25
C GLY A 199 -32.31 0.44 -12.83
N LEU A 200 -31.30 0.04 -13.60
CA LEU A 200 -30.38 0.97 -14.27
C LEU A 200 -31.11 1.93 -15.21
N ALA A 201 -32.05 1.42 -16.01
CA ALA A 201 -32.85 2.23 -16.91
C ALA A 201 -33.76 3.21 -16.15
N SER A 202 -34.37 2.76 -15.05
CA SER A 202 -35.22 3.60 -14.19
C SER A 202 -34.44 4.76 -13.56
N GLU A 203 -33.26 4.48 -13.02
CA GLU A 203 -32.40 5.50 -12.41
C GLU A 203 -31.89 6.51 -13.44
N SER A 204 -31.55 6.04 -14.65
CA SER A 204 -31.17 6.92 -15.77
C SER A 204 -32.30 7.89 -16.12
N LEU A 205 -33.55 7.41 -16.18
CA LEU A 205 -34.71 8.26 -16.42
C LEU A 205 -34.94 9.29 -15.32
N ASP A 206 -34.78 8.89 -14.06
CA ASP A 206 -34.91 9.80 -12.92
C ASP A 206 -33.82 10.87 -12.94
N LEU A 207 -32.59 10.53 -13.33
CA LEU A 207 -31.51 11.49 -13.52
C LEU A 207 -31.81 12.47 -14.66
N GLU A 208 -32.25 11.98 -15.83
CA GLU A 208 -32.64 12.85 -16.95
C GLU A 208 -33.76 13.81 -16.55
N LYS A 209 -34.76 13.31 -15.82
CA LYS A 209 -35.86 14.11 -15.29
C LYS A 209 -35.39 15.21 -14.35
N LYS A 210 -34.38 14.94 -13.50
CA LYS A 210 -33.76 15.93 -12.61
C LYS A 210 -32.98 17.00 -13.39
N VAL A 211 -32.20 16.61 -14.39
CA VAL A 211 -31.29 17.52 -15.12
C VAL A 211 -32.02 18.38 -16.16
N ARG A 212 -32.92 17.78 -16.94
CA ARG A 212 -33.52 18.39 -18.12
C ARG A 212 -35.05 18.55 -18.02
N GLY A 213 -35.68 18.01 -16.98
CA GLY A 213 -37.14 17.93 -16.84
C GLY A 213 -37.71 16.66 -17.47
N SER A 214 -39.01 16.41 -17.24
CA SER A 214 -39.68 15.23 -17.81
C SER A 214 -39.88 15.40 -19.32
N HIS A 215 -39.17 14.59 -20.11
CA HIS A 215 -39.32 14.55 -21.57
C HIS A 215 -40.50 13.68 -22.00
N VAL A 216 -40.71 12.56 -21.30
CA VAL A 216 -41.76 11.57 -21.56
C VAL A 216 -43.14 12.23 -21.49
N GLY A 217 -43.89 12.17 -22.58
CA GLY A 217 -45.25 12.71 -22.69
C GLY A 217 -45.36 14.24 -22.71
N SER A 218 -44.24 14.97 -22.72
CA SER A 218 -44.23 16.45 -22.67
C SER A 218 -44.89 17.12 -23.89
N TYR A 219 -44.97 16.41 -25.02
CA TYR A 219 -45.50 16.87 -26.30
C TYR A 219 -46.96 16.47 -26.55
N LEU A 220 -47.64 15.83 -25.59
CA LEU A 220 -48.99 15.32 -25.78
C LEU A 220 -49.99 16.44 -26.12
N PRO A 221 -50.71 16.36 -27.26
CA PRO A 221 -51.64 17.41 -27.65
C PRO A 221 -52.98 17.28 -26.92
N SER A 222 -53.56 18.40 -26.55
CA SER A 222 -54.91 18.49 -25.97
C SER A 222 -56.05 18.25 -26.95
N SER A 223 -55.75 18.00 -28.24
CA SER A 223 -56.73 17.97 -29.33
C SER A 223 -57.38 16.60 -29.60
N GLY A 224 -57.03 15.58 -28.81
CA GLY A 224 -57.55 14.21 -28.95
C GLY A 224 -56.80 13.34 -29.97
N VAL A 225 -57.11 12.04 -29.98
CA VAL A 225 -56.47 11.00 -30.81
C VAL A 225 -56.69 11.27 -32.30
N TRP A 226 -55.61 11.12 -33.10
CA TRP A 226 -55.59 11.22 -34.57
C TRP A 226 -56.37 12.42 -35.12
N HIS A 227 -56.25 13.56 -34.43
CA HIS A 227 -57.10 14.71 -34.68
C HIS A 227 -56.94 15.29 -36.10
N ARG A 228 -55.74 15.20 -36.70
CA ARG A 228 -55.52 15.67 -38.07
C ARG A 228 -56.17 14.73 -39.09
N THR A 229 -56.03 13.42 -38.90
CA THR A 229 -56.66 12.37 -39.71
C THR A 229 -58.18 12.46 -39.60
N GLN A 230 -58.71 12.66 -38.39
CA GLN A 230 -60.14 12.89 -38.17
C GLN A 230 -60.66 14.14 -38.92
N ARG A 231 -59.91 15.24 -38.89
CA ARG A 231 -60.26 16.47 -39.65
C ARG A 231 -60.16 16.27 -41.16
N TYR A 232 -59.19 15.50 -41.63
CA TYR A 232 -59.02 15.16 -43.03
C TYR A 232 -60.20 14.34 -43.56
N LEU A 233 -60.64 13.33 -42.81
CA LEU A 233 -61.80 12.51 -43.14
C LEU A 233 -63.11 13.30 -43.14
N LYS A 234 -63.29 14.23 -42.19
CA LYS A 234 -64.45 15.14 -42.17
C LYS A 234 -64.56 16.02 -43.42
N ARG A 235 -63.45 16.28 -44.13
CA ARG A 235 -63.43 17.06 -45.38
C ARG A 235 -63.81 16.23 -46.62
N LYS A 236 -64.10 14.93 -46.48
CA LYS A 236 -64.44 14.00 -47.57
C LYS A 236 -63.37 13.93 -48.67
N ASN A 237 -62.11 14.05 -48.28
CA ASN A 237 -60.99 13.81 -49.19
C ASN A 237 -60.86 12.29 -49.41
N ASN A 238 -60.83 11.85 -50.68
CA ASN A 238 -60.67 10.45 -51.04
C ASN A 238 -59.22 10.17 -51.44
N ASP A 239 -58.39 9.82 -50.46
CA ASP A 239 -57.09 9.20 -50.69
C ASP A 239 -57.20 7.71 -50.32
N SER A 240 -56.84 6.81 -51.24
CA SER A 240 -56.87 5.37 -50.99
C SER A 240 -55.82 4.92 -49.99
N ASN A 241 -54.80 5.72 -49.73
CA ASN A 241 -53.68 5.39 -48.85
C ASN A 241 -53.92 5.82 -47.39
N ILE A 242 -54.98 6.59 -47.11
CA ILE A 242 -55.32 7.06 -45.76
C ILE A 242 -56.50 6.27 -45.20
N VAL A 243 -56.42 5.92 -43.92
CA VAL A 243 -57.51 5.19 -43.21
C VAL A 243 -58.84 5.93 -43.31
N LYS A 244 -59.94 5.18 -43.46
CA LYS A 244 -61.31 5.70 -43.57
C LYS A 244 -62.03 5.72 -42.22
N HIS A 245 -61.60 4.89 -41.28
CA HIS A 245 -62.11 4.83 -39.92
C HIS A 245 -61.05 5.29 -38.90
N VAL A 246 -61.50 5.66 -37.70
CA VAL A 246 -60.67 6.26 -36.62
C VAL A 246 -60.72 5.38 -35.36
N ASP A 247 -60.97 4.08 -35.54
CA ASP A 247 -60.82 3.04 -34.52
C ASP A 247 -59.40 2.46 -34.54
N PHE A 248 -58.95 1.91 -33.41
CA PHE A 248 -57.55 1.57 -33.18
C PHE A 248 -56.99 0.51 -34.15
N ASP A 249 -57.83 -0.35 -34.72
CA ASP A 249 -57.45 -1.39 -35.68
C ASP A 249 -57.56 -0.92 -37.13
N ALA A 250 -58.04 0.31 -37.40
CA ALA A 250 -58.21 0.83 -38.76
C ALA A 250 -56.94 0.77 -39.61
N PRO A 251 -55.73 1.14 -39.11
CA PRO A 251 -54.51 1.06 -39.91
C PRO A 251 -54.21 -0.37 -40.39
N THR A 252 -54.34 -1.35 -39.50
CA THR A 252 -54.05 -2.77 -39.79
C THR A 252 -55.17 -3.43 -40.59
N ARG A 253 -56.44 -3.12 -40.30
CA ARG A 253 -57.61 -3.70 -40.97
C ARG A 253 -57.77 -3.19 -42.40
N GLU A 254 -57.51 -1.91 -42.63
CA GLU A 254 -57.66 -1.28 -43.94
C GLU A 254 -56.38 -1.32 -44.77
N VAL A 255 -55.24 -1.69 -44.16
CA VAL A 255 -53.92 -1.66 -44.78
C VAL A 255 -53.64 -0.26 -45.35
N ALA A 256 -53.89 0.75 -44.53
CA ALA A 256 -53.80 2.17 -44.87
C ALA A 256 -53.14 2.96 -43.72
N GLN A 257 -52.58 4.13 -44.03
CA GLN A 257 -51.81 4.91 -43.07
C GLN A 257 -52.61 6.06 -42.45
N LEU A 258 -52.19 6.49 -41.26
CA LEU A 258 -52.60 7.78 -40.71
C LEU A 258 -51.93 8.91 -41.48
N LEU A 259 -52.41 10.15 -41.29
CA LEU A 259 -51.65 11.30 -41.79
C LEU A 259 -50.24 11.33 -41.14
N PRO A 260 -49.20 11.80 -41.85
CA PRO A 260 -47.81 11.72 -41.39
C PRO A 260 -47.55 12.30 -40.00
N ASP A 261 -48.24 13.39 -39.65
CA ASP A 261 -48.11 14.03 -38.35
C ASP A 261 -48.70 13.19 -37.21
N ASP A 262 -49.85 12.56 -37.45
CA ASP A 262 -50.48 11.69 -36.45
C ASP A 262 -49.70 10.37 -36.33
N LYS A 263 -49.19 9.81 -37.45
CA LYS A 263 -48.28 8.65 -37.43
C LYS A 263 -47.01 8.95 -36.62
N LYS A 264 -46.38 10.12 -36.87
CA LYS A 264 -45.19 10.54 -36.13
C LYS A 264 -45.47 10.72 -34.64
N GLN A 265 -46.63 11.26 -34.28
CA GLN A 265 -47.01 11.43 -32.89
C GLN A 265 -47.23 10.08 -32.19
N ASP A 266 -47.85 9.12 -32.86
CA ASP A 266 -48.01 7.76 -32.33
C ASP A 266 -46.66 7.08 -32.14
N GLU A 267 -45.73 7.23 -33.09
CA GLU A 267 -44.40 6.65 -32.99
C GLU A 267 -43.64 7.21 -31.79
N LEU A 268 -43.66 8.54 -31.59
CA LEU A 268 -43.04 9.17 -30.41
C LEU A 268 -43.66 8.66 -29.10
N LEU A 269 -45.00 8.55 -29.04
CA LEU A 269 -45.69 8.01 -27.87
C LEU A 269 -45.25 6.58 -27.57
N LEU A 270 -45.06 5.75 -28.60
CA LEU A 270 -44.62 4.38 -28.43
C LEU A 270 -43.13 4.26 -28.09
N GLU A 271 -42.29 5.18 -28.54
CA GLU A 271 -40.89 5.33 -28.11
C GLU A 271 -40.80 5.64 -26.61
N ASP A 272 -41.64 6.57 -26.13
CA ASP A 272 -41.77 6.89 -24.71
C ASP A 272 -42.29 5.70 -23.89
N ILE A 273 -43.30 4.98 -24.40
CA ILE A 273 -43.82 3.75 -23.78
C ILE A 273 -42.72 2.69 -23.72
N TRP A 274 -41.99 2.47 -24.81
CA TRP A 274 -40.87 1.54 -24.86
C TRP A 274 -39.81 1.88 -23.80
N THR A 275 -39.50 3.16 -23.66
CA THR A 275 -38.55 3.66 -22.66
C THR A 275 -39.02 3.39 -21.22
N LEU A 276 -40.30 3.61 -20.92
CA LEU A 276 -40.88 3.29 -19.62
C LEU A 276 -40.93 1.78 -19.34
N LEU A 277 -41.24 0.96 -20.35
CA LEU A 277 -41.26 -0.50 -20.22
C LEU A 277 -39.87 -1.08 -19.95
N ARG A 278 -38.82 -0.57 -20.62
CA ARG A 278 -37.43 -0.93 -20.34
C ARG A 278 -36.96 -0.59 -18.93
N ALA A 279 -37.63 0.37 -18.28
CA ALA A 279 -37.36 0.79 -16.91
C ALA A 279 -38.24 0.09 -15.87
N GLY A 280 -39.03 -0.92 -16.25
CA GLY A 280 -39.98 -1.58 -15.35
C GLY A 280 -41.16 -0.70 -14.90
N ARG A 281 -41.31 0.52 -15.45
CA ARG A 281 -42.33 1.52 -15.06
C ARG A 281 -43.64 1.30 -15.82
N LEU A 282 -44.17 0.08 -15.74
CA LEU A 282 -45.39 -0.34 -16.45
C LEU A 282 -46.61 0.54 -16.13
N GLU A 283 -46.77 0.93 -14.87
CA GLU A 283 -47.88 1.78 -14.44
C GLU A 283 -47.84 3.15 -15.12
N GLU A 284 -46.67 3.78 -15.18
CA GLU A 284 -46.48 5.06 -15.85
C GLU A 284 -46.68 4.95 -17.36
N ALA A 285 -46.30 3.83 -17.97
CA ALA A 285 -46.59 3.58 -19.39
C ALA A 285 -48.11 3.48 -19.62
N CYS A 286 -48.82 2.76 -18.75
CA CYS A 286 -50.28 2.64 -18.78
C CYS A 286 -50.96 4.01 -18.52
N GLU A 287 -50.43 4.86 -17.62
CA GLU A 287 -50.91 6.24 -17.40
C GLU A 287 -50.63 7.18 -18.58
N LEU A 288 -49.47 7.06 -19.22
CA LEU A 288 -49.10 7.83 -20.40
C LEU A 288 -50.05 7.52 -21.57
N CYS A 289 -50.35 6.24 -21.82
CA CYS A 289 -51.37 5.82 -22.78
C CYS A 289 -52.74 6.46 -22.49
N ARG A 290 -53.19 6.47 -21.23
CA ARG A 290 -54.48 7.08 -20.84
C ARG A 290 -54.46 8.59 -21.04
N SER A 291 -53.37 9.26 -20.67
CA SER A 291 -53.18 10.70 -20.83
C SER A 291 -53.16 11.13 -22.30
N ALA A 292 -52.63 10.28 -23.19
CA ALA A 292 -52.68 10.46 -24.64
C ALA A 292 -54.07 10.21 -25.26
N GLY A 293 -55.06 9.78 -24.45
CA GLY A 293 -56.39 9.38 -24.94
C GLY A 293 -56.43 7.98 -25.58
N GLN A 294 -55.37 7.20 -25.44
CA GLN A 294 -55.20 5.87 -26.04
C GLN A 294 -55.35 4.74 -25.01
N SER A 295 -56.47 4.73 -24.27
CA SER A 295 -56.70 3.79 -23.17
C SER A 295 -56.69 2.31 -23.59
N TRP A 296 -56.92 1.99 -24.87
CA TRP A 296 -56.80 0.62 -25.37
C TRP A 296 -55.36 0.09 -25.34
N ARG A 297 -54.36 0.96 -25.55
CA ARG A 297 -52.94 0.58 -25.40
C ARG A 297 -52.62 0.25 -23.95
N ALA A 298 -53.13 1.04 -22.99
CA ALA A 298 -53.00 0.73 -21.57
C ALA A 298 -53.63 -0.63 -21.21
N ALA A 299 -54.81 -0.94 -21.77
CA ALA A 299 -55.47 -2.23 -21.56
C ALA A 299 -54.71 -3.41 -22.20
N THR A 300 -53.94 -3.15 -23.25
CA THR A 300 -53.09 -4.16 -23.89
C THR A 300 -51.82 -4.42 -23.07
N LEU A 301 -51.17 -3.37 -22.55
CA LEU A 301 -49.95 -3.46 -21.73
C LEU A 301 -50.21 -4.10 -20.36
N CYS A 302 -51.36 -3.79 -19.75
CA CYS A 302 -51.73 -4.22 -18.41
C CYS A 302 -52.97 -5.15 -18.47
N PRO A 303 -52.85 -6.42 -18.95
CA PRO A 303 -53.98 -7.33 -19.03
C PRO A 303 -54.57 -7.65 -17.64
N PHE A 304 -55.83 -8.08 -17.59
CA PHE A 304 -56.55 -8.47 -16.35
C PHE A 304 -56.74 -7.36 -15.31
N GLY A 305 -56.80 -6.10 -15.73
CA GLY A 305 -57.30 -5.02 -14.89
C GLY A 305 -56.25 -4.39 -13.96
N GLY A 306 -54.99 -4.35 -14.40
CA GLY A 306 -53.91 -3.68 -13.66
C GLY A 306 -53.24 -4.55 -12.58
N ILE A 307 -53.40 -5.87 -12.69
CA ILE A 307 -52.74 -6.84 -11.82
C ILE A 307 -51.32 -7.05 -12.34
N ASP A 308 -50.33 -6.99 -11.44
CA ASP A 308 -48.92 -7.11 -11.82
C ASP A 308 -48.56 -8.57 -12.02
N LEU A 309 -48.41 -9.00 -13.28
CA LEU A 309 -48.12 -10.41 -13.58
C LEU A 309 -46.63 -10.74 -13.60
N PHE A 310 -45.75 -9.79 -13.29
CA PHE A 310 -44.32 -10.04 -13.28
C PHE A 310 -43.96 -11.13 -12.24
N PRO A 311 -43.21 -12.19 -12.59
CA PRO A 311 -43.04 -13.37 -11.74
C PRO A 311 -42.01 -13.12 -10.62
N SER A 312 -42.34 -12.19 -9.72
CA SER A 312 -41.51 -11.75 -8.59
C SER A 312 -42.28 -11.81 -7.27
N LEU A 313 -41.55 -11.83 -6.15
CA LEU A 313 -42.18 -11.76 -4.83
C LEU A 313 -42.87 -10.41 -4.59
N GLU A 314 -42.28 -9.31 -5.07
CA GLU A 314 -42.85 -7.97 -4.91
C GLU A 314 -44.22 -7.85 -5.61
N ALA A 315 -44.33 -8.33 -6.84
CA ALA A 315 -45.61 -8.37 -7.57
C ALA A 315 -46.65 -9.23 -6.83
N MET A 316 -46.23 -10.38 -6.30
CA MET A 316 -47.12 -11.27 -5.53
C MET A 316 -47.60 -10.60 -4.24
N LEU A 317 -46.73 -9.88 -3.53
CA LEU A 317 -47.08 -9.11 -2.32
C LEU A 317 -48.03 -7.96 -2.65
N LYS A 318 -47.76 -7.22 -3.73
CA LYS A 318 -48.58 -6.10 -4.20
C LYS A 318 -49.98 -6.54 -4.60
N ASN A 319 -50.10 -7.68 -5.28
CA ASN A 319 -51.38 -8.24 -5.70
C ASN A 319 -52.17 -8.88 -4.55
N GLY A 320 -51.46 -9.45 -3.55
CA GLY A 320 -52.05 -10.21 -2.46
C GLY A 320 -52.95 -11.37 -2.96
N ASN A 321 -54.00 -11.69 -2.19
CA ASN A 321 -54.95 -12.74 -2.54
C ASN A 321 -55.97 -12.27 -3.60
N SER A 322 -55.52 -12.12 -4.84
CA SER A 322 -56.33 -11.64 -5.96
C SER A 322 -57.44 -12.62 -6.35
N ARG A 323 -58.64 -12.40 -5.80
CA ARG A 323 -59.85 -13.15 -6.17
C ARG A 323 -60.23 -13.00 -7.65
N THR A 324 -59.83 -11.88 -8.27
CA THR A 324 -60.10 -11.61 -9.69
C THR A 324 -59.34 -12.56 -10.60
N LEU A 325 -58.03 -12.76 -10.37
CA LEU A 325 -57.24 -13.74 -11.14
C LEU A 325 -57.78 -15.16 -10.94
N GLN A 326 -58.07 -15.52 -9.68
CA GLN A 326 -58.60 -16.84 -9.37
C GLN A 326 -59.94 -17.10 -10.07
N ALA A 327 -60.83 -16.11 -10.14
CA ALA A 327 -62.10 -16.23 -10.85
C ALA A 327 -61.89 -16.43 -12.37
N ILE A 328 -60.99 -15.67 -12.98
CA ILE A 328 -60.67 -15.77 -14.42
C ILE A 328 -60.18 -17.19 -14.76
N GLU A 329 -59.32 -17.75 -13.92
CA GLU A 329 -58.74 -19.07 -14.15
C GLU A 329 -59.72 -20.20 -13.83
N LEU A 330 -60.60 -20.03 -12.86
CA LEU A 330 -61.71 -20.97 -12.60
C LEU A 330 -62.70 -21.01 -13.77
N GLU A 331 -62.96 -19.87 -14.41
CA GLU A 331 -63.88 -19.78 -15.55
C GLU A 331 -63.27 -20.27 -16.86
N SER A 332 -61.98 -19.99 -17.09
CA SER A 332 -61.33 -20.20 -18.39
C SER A 332 -60.29 -21.32 -18.41
N GLY A 333 -59.97 -21.92 -17.27
CA GLY A 333 -58.81 -22.80 -17.10
C GLY A 333 -57.53 -22.01 -16.80
N ILE A 334 -56.64 -22.63 -16.02
CA ILE A 334 -55.38 -22.01 -15.56
C ILE A 334 -54.51 -21.60 -16.76
N GLY A 335 -54.05 -20.34 -16.75
CA GLY A 335 -53.14 -19.81 -17.77
C GLY A 335 -53.68 -19.73 -19.21
N ARG A 336 -54.95 -20.11 -19.46
CA ARG A 336 -55.52 -20.11 -20.82
C ARG A 336 -55.67 -18.70 -21.39
N GLN A 337 -56.23 -17.77 -20.61
CA GLN A 337 -56.40 -16.38 -21.05
C GLN A 337 -55.07 -15.67 -21.27
N TRP A 338 -54.05 -15.99 -20.46
CA TRP A 338 -52.70 -15.48 -20.62
C TRP A 338 -52.08 -15.90 -21.96
N ARG A 339 -52.15 -17.20 -22.30
CA ARG A 339 -51.68 -17.70 -23.61
C ARG A 339 -52.43 -17.07 -24.79
N LEU A 340 -53.74 -16.90 -24.67
CA LEU A 340 -54.54 -16.21 -25.70
C LEU A 340 -54.07 -14.78 -25.91
N TRP A 341 -53.78 -14.04 -24.83
CA TRP A 341 -53.26 -12.68 -24.90
C TRP A 341 -51.84 -12.62 -25.49
N LYS A 342 -50.95 -13.55 -25.10
CA LYS A 342 -49.60 -13.70 -25.69
C LYS A 342 -49.69 -13.98 -27.19
N TRP A 343 -50.56 -14.90 -27.60
CA TRP A 343 -50.81 -15.24 -29.01
C TRP A 343 -51.36 -14.07 -29.81
N ALA A 344 -52.32 -13.32 -29.26
CA ALA A 344 -52.87 -12.14 -29.89
C ALA A 344 -51.80 -11.05 -30.09
N SER A 345 -50.93 -10.85 -29.09
CA SER A 345 -49.81 -9.91 -29.15
C SER A 345 -48.77 -10.34 -30.20
N TYR A 346 -48.48 -11.64 -30.31
CA TYR A 346 -47.62 -12.19 -31.36
C TYR A 346 -48.19 -11.89 -32.76
N CYS A 347 -49.47 -12.21 -32.98
CA CYS A 347 -50.15 -11.93 -34.25
C CYS A 347 -50.17 -10.44 -34.59
N ALA A 348 -50.34 -9.57 -33.58
CA ALA A 348 -50.28 -8.12 -33.76
C ALA A 348 -48.87 -7.69 -34.19
N SER A 349 -47.83 -8.15 -33.49
CA SER A 349 -46.43 -7.79 -33.81
C SER A 349 -46.02 -8.18 -35.23
N GLU A 350 -46.40 -9.39 -35.70
CA GLU A 350 -46.07 -9.85 -37.05
C GLU A 350 -46.83 -9.04 -38.12
N LYS A 351 -48.13 -8.76 -37.91
CA LYS A 351 -48.92 -7.95 -38.85
C LYS A 351 -48.42 -6.51 -38.97
N ILE A 352 -48.01 -5.90 -37.87
CA ILE A 352 -47.44 -4.54 -37.88
C ILE A 352 -46.12 -4.54 -38.67
N ALA A 353 -45.30 -5.58 -38.48
CA ALA A 353 -44.04 -5.73 -39.20
C ALA A 353 -44.23 -5.92 -40.71
N GLU A 354 -45.27 -6.64 -41.15
CA GLU A 354 -45.60 -6.84 -42.57
C GLU A 354 -46.02 -5.54 -43.28
N HIS A 355 -46.57 -4.58 -42.55
CA HIS A 355 -47.18 -3.36 -43.10
C HIS A 355 -46.41 -2.07 -42.80
N ASP A 356 -45.21 -2.16 -42.22
CA ASP A 356 -44.40 -0.99 -41.81
C ASP A 356 -45.19 0.00 -40.91
N GLY A 357 -45.95 -0.59 -39.96
CA GLY A 357 -46.91 0.14 -39.12
C GLY A 357 -46.25 1.06 -38.08
N GLY A 358 -45.01 0.78 -37.70
CA GLY A 358 -44.24 1.53 -36.70
C GLY A 358 -43.24 0.61 -36.00
N GLN A 359 -42.02 1.08 -35.74
CA GLN A 359 -40.96 0.24 -35.17
C GLN A 359 -41.18 0.01 -33.66
N TYR A 360 -41.57 1.05 -32.94
CA TYR A 360 -41.86 0.93 -31.50
C TYR A 360 -43.20 0.26 -31.24
N GLU A 361 -44.20 0.43 -32.11
CA GLU A 361 -45.46 -0.30 -31.98
C GLU A 361 -45.22 -1.80 -32.07
N MET A 362 -44.54 -2.22 -33.14
CA MET A 362 -44.15 -3.62 -33.34
C MET A 362 -43.42 -4.17 -32.13
N ALA A 363 -42.42 -3.44 -31.62
CA ALA A 363 -41.60 -3.89 -30.52
C ALA A 363 -42.35 -3.97 -29.18
N VAL A 364 -43.25 -3.02 -28.89
CA VAL A 364 -44.09 -3.05 -27.68
C VAL A 364 -44.98 -4.29 -27.68
N TYR A 365 -45.61 -4.65 -28.81
CA TYR A 365 -46.40 -5.88 -28.91
C TYR A 365 -45.51 -7.14 -28.89
N ALA A 366 -44.35 -7.11 -29.54
CA ALA A 366 -43.40 -8.21 -29.57
C ALA A 366 -42.84 -8.53 -28.17
N LEU A 367 -42.59 -7.50 -27.36
CA LEU A 367 -42.13 -7.64 -25.97
C LEU A 367 -43.15 -8.38 -25.10
N GLN A 368 -44.45 -8.10 -25.31
CA GLN A 368 -45.50 -8.78 -24.55
C GLN A 368 -45.51 -10.28 -24.81
N CYS A 369 -45.06 -10.74 -25.98
CA CYS A 369 -45.08 -12.15 -26.39
C CYS A 369 -43.68 -12.76 -26.59
N SER A 370 -42.62 -12.13 -26.08
CA SER A 370 -41.23 -12.63 -26.17
C SER A 370 -40.73 -12.87 -27.60
N ASN A 371 -41.23 -12.12 -28.59
CA ASN A 371 -40.82 -12.22 -30.00
C ASN A 371 -39.53 -11.42 -30.24
N LEU A 372 -38.39 -12.04 -29.95
CA LEU A 372 -37.06 -11.43 -30.06
C LEU A 372 -36.72 -10.94 -31.47
N LYS A 373 -37.16 -11.66 -32.51
CA LYS A 373 -36.95 -11.28 -33.91
C LYS A 373 -37.45 -9.85 -34.21
N ARG A 374 -38.53 -9.44 -33.54
CA ARG A 374 -39.14 -8.12 -33.71
C ARG A 374 -38.68 -7.09 -32.67
N THR A 375 -38.17 -7.56 -31.53
CA THR A 375 -37.74 -6.70 -30.42
C THR A 375 -36.28 -6.24 -30.58
N LEU A 376 -35.36 -7.15 -30.92
CA LEU A 376 -33.92 -6.85 -31.00
C LEU A 376 -33.53 -5.71 -31.96
N PRO A 377 -34.20 -5.50 -33.12
CA PRO A 377 -33.82 -4.44 -34.06
C PRO A 377 -33.87 -3.02 -33.48
N ILE A 378 -34.67 -2.78 -32.44
CA ILE A 378 -34.76 -1.47 -31.79
C ILE A 378 -33.84 -1.31 -30.57
N CYS A 379 -33.15 -2.38 -30.16
CA CYS A 379 -32.18 -2.35 -29.06
C CYS A 379 -30.82 -1.86 -29.58
N THR A 380 -30.54 -0.57 -29.40
CA THR A 380 -29.32 0.08 -29.92
C THR A 380 -28.14 0.09 -28.95
N ASP A 381 -28.37 -0.29 -27.70
CA ASP A 381 -27.38 -0.36 -26.63
C ASP A 381 -27.37 -1.76 -26.00
N TRP A 382 -26.28 -2.07 -25.29
CA TRP A 382 -26.03 -3.41 -24.78
C TRP A 382 -27.05 -3.81 -23.73
N GLU A 383 -27.39 -2.88 -22.83
CA GLU A 383 -28.37 -3.06 -21.76
C GLU A 383 -29.74 -3.45 -22.33
N SER A 384 -30.20 -2.73 -23.36
CA SER A 384 -31.49 -3.01 -24.01
C SER A 384 -31.52 -4.37 -24.69
N ALA A 385 -30.43 -4.76 -25.37
CA ALA A 385 -30.37 -6.05 -26.04
C ALA A 385 -30.30 -7.20 -25.03
N CYS A 386 -29.48 -7.05 -23.99
CA CYS A 386 -29.35 -8.02 -22.90
C CYS A 386 -30.67 -8.17 -22.13
N TRP A 387 -31.32 -7.05 -21.78
CA TRP A 387 -32.62 -7.04 -21.11
C TRP A 387 -33.69 -7.73 -21.95
N ALA A 388 -33.79 -7.39 -23.24
CA ALA A 388 -34.78 -8.00 -24.12
C ALA A 388 -34.61 -9.53 -24.20
N MET A 389 -33.36 -10.01 -24.30
CA MET A 389 -33.05 -11.45 -24.32
C MET A 389 -33.34 -12.13 -22.97
N ALA A 390 -32.86 -11.57 -21.86
CA ALA A 390 -33.06 -12.14 -20.53
C ALA A 390 -34.55 -12.18 -20.13
N LYS A 391 -35.27 -11.08 -20.39
CA LYS A 391 -36.71 -10.98 -20.14
C LYS A 391 -37.51 -11.95 -21.01
N SER A 392 -37.22 -11.99 -22.32
CA SER A 392 -37.92 -12.92 -23.22
C SER A 392 -37.66 -14.38 -22.84
N TRP A 393 -36.44 -14.69 -22.42
CA TRP A 393 -36.07 -16.02 -21.97
C TRP A 393 -36.80 -16.42 -20.68
N LEU A 394 -36.82 -15.54 -19.68
CA LEU A 394 -37.60 -15.72 -18.44
C LEU A 394 -39.09 -15.97 -18.74
N ASP A 395 -39.70 -15.10 -19.54
CA ASP A 395 -41.11 -15.19 -19.91
C ASP A 395 -41.44 -16.52 -20.59
N VAL A 396 -40.59 -17.00 -21.51
CA VAL A 396 -40.79 -18.28 -22.20
C VAL A 396 -40.58 -19.47 -21.26
N LYS A 397 -39.61 -19.42 -20.32
CA LYS A 397 -39.44 -20.49 -19.32
C LYS A 397 -40.68 -20.61 -18.43
N VAL A 398 -41.23 -19.47 -17.98
CA VAL A 398 -42.50 -19.43 -17.24
C VAL A 398 -43.66 -19.99 -18.06
N ASP A 399 -43.79 -19.59 -19.33
CA ASP A 399 -44.85 -20.09 -20.21
C ASP A 399 -44.76 -21.62 -20.43
N ILE A 400 -43.55 -22.18 -20.51
CA ILE A 400 -43.34 -23.64 -20.56
C ILE A 400 -43.79 -24.31 -19.27
N GLU A 401 -43.39 -23.80 -18.11
CA GLU A 401 -43.76 -24.37 -16.81
C GLU A 401 -45.28 -24.38 -16.63
N LEU A 402 -45.95 -23.26 -16.95
CA LEU A 402 -47.40 -23.15 -16.84
C LEU A 402 -48.14 -24.14 -17.76
N SER A 403 -47.59 -24.44 -18.94
CA SER A 403 -48.16 -25.43 -19.85
C SER A 403 -48.07 -26.87 -19.29
N GLN A 404 -46.97 -27.19 -18.59
CA GLN A 404 -46.76 -28.48 -17.95
C GLN A 404 -47.64 -28.64 -16.71
N TYR A 405 -47.72 -27.59 -15.89
CA TYR A 405 -48.54 -27.54 -14.69
C TYR A 405 -50.01 -27.87 -14.99
N GLN A 406 -50.58 -27.29 -16.07
CA GLN A 406 -51.95 -27.58 -16.46
C GLN A 406 -52.16 -29.07 -16.84
N THR A 407 -51.24 -29.66 -17.60
CA THR A 407 -51.34 -31.05 -18.06
C THR A 407 -51.25 -32.06 -16.90
N SER A 408 -50.62 -31.67 -15.80
CA SER A 408 -50.41 -32.52 -14.62
C SER A 408 -51.65 -32.65 -13.70
N ARG A 409 -52.68 -31.81 -13.89
CA ARG A 409 -53.85 -31.77 -13.01
C ARG A 409 -54.89 -32.86 -13.39
N PRO A 410 -55.30 -33.75 -12.46
CA PRO A 410 -56.15 -34.91 -12.78
C PRO A 410 -57.62 -34.60 -13.09
N GLU A 411 -58.10 -33.36 -12.90
CA GLU A 411 -59.54 -33.02 -12.92
C GLU A 411 -60.08 -32.46 -14.25
N GLU A 412 -59.23 -32.16 -15.24
CA GLU A 412 -59.64 -31.49 -16.50
C GLU A 412 -59.56 -32.39 -17.76
N LYS A 413 -59.50 -33.72 -17.61
CA LYS A 413 -59.39 -34.66 -18.76
C LYS A 413 -60.69 -34.93 -19.53
N GLU A 414 -61.82 -34.32 -19.19
CA GLU A 414 -63.14 -34.73 -19.74
C GLU A 414 -63.76 -33.81 -20.83
N PHE A 415 -63.08 -32.78 -21.35
CA PHE A 415 -63.76 -31.82 -22.26
C PHE A 415 -63.17 -31.54 -23.65
N ASP A 416 -62.07 -32.16 -24.09
CA ASP A 416 -61.53 -31.88 -25.44
C ASP A 416 -61.08 -33.15 -26.19
N ASP A 417 -62.02 -34.03 -26.54
CA ASP A 417 -61.76 -35.18 -27.43
C ASP A 417 -62.37 -35.01 -28.84
N ASP A 418 -62.54 -33.77 -29.31
CA ASP A 418 -63.06 -33.52 -30.67
C ASP A 418 -62.46 -32.27 -31.29
N MET A 419 -61.22 -32.34 -31.77
CA MET A 419 -60.75 -31.62 -32.98
C MET A 419 -59.36 -32.12 -33.42
N ASN A 420 -59.35 -33.11 -34.32
CA ASN A 420 -58.21 -33.41 -35.17
C ASN A 420 -58.02 -32.27 -36.20
N GLY A 421 -56.97 -31.47 -36.07
CA GLY A 421 -56.58 -30.50 -37.08
C GLY A 421 -55.26 -29.80 -36.77
N THR A 422 -54.25 -30.03 -37.60
CA THR A 422 -52.93 -29.38 -37.58
C THR A 422 -53.03 -27.87 -37.87
N GLN A 423 -53.51 -27.08 -36.91
CA GLN A 423 -53.50 -25.62 -36.98
C GLN A 423 -52.63 -25.05 -35.85
N LEU A 424 -51.73 -24.11 -36.21
CA LEU A 424 -50.94 -23.32 -35.27
C LEU A 424 -51.87 -22.34 -34.55
N GLY A 425 -52.46 -22.79 -33.43
CA GLY A 425 -53.36 -22.01 -32.58
C GLY A 425 -52.74 -21.60 -31.23
N PRO A 426 -53.50 -20.90 -30.38
CA PRO A 426 -53.05 -20.43 -29.06
C PRO A 426 -52.65 -21.56 -28.10
N GLU A 427 -53.10 -22.79 -28.35
CA GLU A 427 -52.78 -23.96 -27.54
C GLU A 427 -51.33 -24.44 -27.69
N ASN A 428 -50.66 -24.05 -28.79
CA ASN A 428 -49.25 -24.35 -29.04
C ASN A 428 -48.31 -23.25 -28.51
N TRP A 429 -48.78 -22.33 -27.66
CA TRP A 429 -47.91 -21.34 -27.01
C TRP A 429 -47.03 -22.02 -25.93
N PRO A 430 -45.72 -21.75 -25.82
CA PRO A 430 -44.91 -20.72 -26.51
C PRO A 430 -44.06 -21.21 -27.71
N TYR A 431 -44.39 -22.33 -28.39
CA TYR A 431 -43.52 -22.94 -29.41
C TYR A 431 -43.11 -22.03 -30.59
N HIS A 432 -43.89 -21.00 -30.89
CA HIS A 432 -43.65 -20.04 -31.99
C HIS A 432 -42.45 -19.11 -31.78
N VAL A 433 -42.04 -18.92 -30.53
CA VAL A 433 -40.93 -18.02 -30.15
C VAL A 433 -39.79 -18.79 -29.47
N LEU A 434 -39.94 -20.10 -29.30
CA LEU A 434 -39.01 -20.95 -28.55
C LEU A 434 -37.63 -21.04 -29.21
N ASP A 435 -37.58 -21.12 -30.54
CA ASP A 435 -36.35 -21.17 -31.33
C ASP A 435 -35.57 -19.84 -31.28
N GLN A 436 -36.25 -18.75 -30.97
CA GLN A 436 -35.64 -17.43 -30.82
C GLN A 436 -34.92 -17.25 -29.48
N GLN A 437 -35.29 -18.03 -28.45
CA GLN A 437 -34.75 -17.86 -27.09
C GLN A 437 -33.33 -18.43 -26.96
N PRO A 438 -32.50 -17.90 -26.04
CA PRO A 438 -31.26 -18.56 -25.65
C PRO A 438 -31.56 -19.89 -24.93
N ARG A 439 -30.61 -20.82 -25.00
CA ARG A 439 -30.73 -22.13 -24.33
C ARG A 439 -30.15 -22.11 -22.92
N ASP A 440 -29.07 -21.36 -22.77
CA ASP A 440 -28.32 -21.12 -21.55
C ASP A 440 -27.73 -19.70 -21.59
N ILE A 441 -27.05 -19.31 -20.51
CA ILE A 441 -26.43 -17.98 -20.41
C ILE A 441 -25.34 -17.80 -21.48
N ALA A 442 -24.56 -18.84 -21.76
CA ALA A 442 -23.52 -18.81 -22.79
C ALA A 442 -24.09 -18.49 -24.19
N ALA A 443 -25.24 -19.09 -24.56
CA ALA A 443 -25.93 -18.79 -25.80
C ALA A 443 -26.50 -17.36 -25.84
N LEU A 444 -26.97 -16.83 -24.70
CA LEU A 444 -27.39 -15.43 -24.59
C LEU A 444 -26.20 -14.50 -24.90
N LEU A 445 -25.06 -14.73 -24.23
CA LEU A 445 -23.86 -13.93 -24.45
C LEU A 445 -23.34 -14.04 -25.89
N GLN A 446 -23.33 -15.25 -26.47
CA GLN A 446 -22.96 -15.45 -27.86
C GLN A 446 -23.87 -14.67 -28.83
N LYS A 447 -25.17 -14.57 -28.54
CA LYS A 447 -26.11 -13.77 -29.33
C LYS A 447 -25.80 -12.27 -29.24
N LEU A 448 -25.36 -11.75 -28.09
CA LEU A 448 -24.94 -10.35 -27.94
C LEU A 448 -23.68 -10.03 -28.77
N HIS A 449 -22.79 -11.00 -28.94
CA HIS A 449 -21.61 -10.85 -29.82
C HIS A 449 -21.95 -10.89 -31.33
N SER A 450 -23.12 -11.42 -31.71
CA SER A 450 -23.48 -11.64 -33.12
C SER A 450 -23.99 -10.36 -33.80
N SER A 451 -23.16 -9.76 -34.65
CA SER A 451 -23.52 -8.58 -35.46
C SER A 451 -24.69 -8.80 -36.43
N ASP A 452 -25.07 -10.06 -36.69
CA ASP A 452 -26.21 -10.41 -37.55
C ASP A 452 -27.55 -10.37 -36.80
N LEU A 453 -27.53 -10.51 -35.47
CA LEU A 453 -28.72 -10.60 -34.62
C LEU A 453 -29.00 -9.31 -33.85
N VAL A 454 -27.96 -8.57 -33.48
CA VAL A 454 -28.07 -7.33 -32.70
C VAL A 454 -27.42 -6.16 -33.47
N HIS A 455 -27.73 -4.94 -33.04
CA HIS A 455 -27.13 -3.74 -33.61
C HIS A 455 -25.60 -3.73 -33.45
N GLU A 456 -24.86 -3.18 -34.42
CA GLU A 456 -23.37 -3.22 -34.44
C GLU A 456 -22.75 -2.61 -33.17
N THR A 457 -23.36 -1.56 -32.62
CA THR A 457 -22.94 -0.92 -31.36
C THR A 457 -22.99 -1.87 -30.17
N VAL A 458 -23.94 -2.81 -30.14
CA VAL A 458 -24.08 -3.82 -29.08
C VAL A 458 -22.91 -4.80 -29.15
N SER A 459 -22.65 -5.36 -30.33
CA SER A 459 -21.52 -6.29 -30.55
C SER A 459 -20.17 -5.64 -30.25
N ARG A 460 -20.03 -4.34 -30.54
CA ARG A 460 -18.84 -3.55 -30.16
C ARG A 460 -18.74 -3.36 -28.64
N ALA A 461 -19.84 -3.03 -27.97
CA ALA A 461 -19.88 -2.80 -26.53
C ALA A 461 -19.49 -4.06 -25.73
N CYS A 462 -19.75 -5.26 -26.25
CA CYS A 462 -19.27 -6.52 -25.64
C CYS A 462 -17.74 -6.59 -25.43
N ARG A 463 -16.96 -5.72 -26.08
CA ARG A 463 -15.50 -5.64 -25.92
C ARG A 463 -15.05 -4.63 -24.86
N GLU A 464 -15.96 -3.82 -24.31
CA GLU A 464 -15.68 -2.86 -23.25
C GLU A 464 -15.40 -3.61 -21.94
N GLN A 465 -14.49 -3.08 -21.10
CA GLN A 465 -13.97 -3.80 -19.92
C GLN A 465 -15.09 -4.13 -18.92
N HIS A 466 -15.93 -3.17 -18.56
CA HIS A 466 -17.06 -3.40 -17.65
C HIS A 466 -18.10 -4.37 -18.22
N ARG A 467 -18.34 -4.39 -19.54
CA ARG A 467 -19.22 -5.40 -20.15
C ARG A 467 -18.63 -6.80 -20.06
N GLN A 468 -17.33 -6.95 -20.25
CA GLN A 468 -16.66 -8.23 -20.04
C GLN A 468 -16.76 -8.69 -18.58
N ILE A 469 -16.64 -7.76 -17.63
CA ILE A 469 -16.84 -8.04 -16.20
C ILE A 469 -18.28 -8.53 -15.94
N GLU A 470 -19.29 -7.76 -16.38
CA GLU A 470 -20.71 -8.08 -16.21
C GLU A 470 -21.07 -9.45 -16.82
N MET A 471 -20.61 -9.73 -18.04
CA MET A 471 -20.87 -11.00 -18.71
C MET A 471 -20.24 -12.21 -17.99
N ASN A 472 -19.06 -12.04 -17.39
CA ASN A 472 -18.42 -13.09 -16.59
C ASN A 472 -19.15 -13.31 -15.26
N LEU A 473 -19.60 -12.23 -14.59
CA LEU A 473 -20.44 -12.30 -13.39
C LEU A 473 -21.76 -13.03 -13.69
N MET A 474 -22.44 -12.69 -14.78
CA MET A 474 -23.67 -13.37 -15.23
C MET A 474 -23.47 -14.86 -15.51
N SER A 475 -22.28 -15.25 -16.01
CA SER A 475 -21.95 -16.64 -16.31
C SER A 475 -21.46 -17.44 -15.09
N GLY A 476 -21.18 -16.77 -13.97
CA GLY A 476 -20.53 -17.37 -12.80
C GLY A 476 -19.06 -17.77 -13.04
N ASN A 477 -18.43 -17.32 -14.12
CA ASN A 477 -17.03 -17.67 -14.45
C ASN A 477 -16.04 -16.70 -13.80
N LEU A 478 -16.00 -16.74 -12.46
CA LEU A 478 -15.17 -15.85 -11.65
C LEU A 478 -13.66 -16.12 -11.85
N ALA A 479 -13.28 -17.36 -12.13
CA ALA A 479 -11.89 -17.71 -12.40
C ALA A 479 -11.35 -17.01 -13.67
N HIS A 480 -12.16 -16.93 -14.73
CA HIS A 480 -11.79 -16.21 -15.95
C HIS A 480 -11.82 -14.68 -15.74
N LEU A 481 -12.76 -14.18 -14.93
CA LEU A 481 -12.79 -12.76 -14.56
C LEU A 481 -11.46 -12.32 -13.90
N LEU A 482 -10.93 -13.11 -12.97
CA LEU A 482 -9.64 -12.82 -12.34
C LEU A 482 -8.49 -12.81 -13.35
N ASP A 483 -8.47 -13.73 -14.32
CA ASP A 483 -7.46 -13.73 -15.39
C ASP A 483 -7.55 -12.50 -16.27
N LEU A 484 -8.77 -12.07 -16.63
CA LEU A 484 -8.98 -10.87 -17.44
C LEU A 484 -8.50 -9.62 -16.70
N LEU A 485 -8.92 -9.46 -15.44
CA LEU A 485 -8.45 -8.36 -14.60
C LEU A 485 -6.93 -8.36 -14.51
N TRP A 486 -6.32 -9.49 -14.15
CA TRP A 486 -4.86 -9.58 -14.06
C TRP A 486 -4.17 -9.31 -15.40
N SER A 487 -4.71 -9.75 -16.53
CA SER A 487 -4.13 -9.49 -17.86
C SER A 487 -4.13 -8.01 -18.23
N TRP A 488 -5.19 -7.27 -17.86
CA TRP A 488 -5.25 -5.83 -18.09
C TRP A 488 -4.26 -5.12 -17.18
N LEU A 489 -4.17 -5.54 -15.94
CA LEU A 489 -3.35 -4.90 -14.90
C LEU A 489 -1.84 -5.18 -15.07
N SER A 490 -1.44 -6.42 -15.35
CA SER A 490 -0.04 -6.80 -15.58
C SER A 490 0.57 -6.13 -16.82
N SER A 491 -0.23 -5.91 -17.88
CA SER A 491 0.23 -5.21 -19.08
C SER A 491 0.63 -3.74 -18.81
N ILE A 492 0.18 -3.17 -17.69
CA ILE A 492 0.51 -1.81 -17.24
C ILE A 492 1.92 -1.77 -16.65
N GLU A 493 2.43 -2.87 -16.08
CA GLU A 493 3.78 -2.94 -15.49
C GLU A 493 4.89 -3.02 -16.55
N GLU A 494 4.64 -3.69 -17.69
CA GLU A 494 5.64 -3.83 -18.77
C GLU A 494 5.87 -2.53 -19.56
N GLY A 495 4.91 -1.59 -19.51
CA GLY A 495 4.96 -0.29 -20.17
C GLY A 495 5.77 0.76 -19.41
N GLN A 496 7.05 0.54 -19.16
CA GLN A 496 7.92 1.56 -18.54
C GLN A 496 8.00 2.82 -19.43
N ASN A 497 7.65 3.98 -18.85
CA ASN A 497 7.85 5.36 -19.34
C ASN A 497 6.76 6.07 -20.17
N VAL A 498 5.50 5.61 -20.16
CA VAL A 498 4.37 6.47 -20.59
C VAL A 498 3.56 6.85 -19.35
N LEU A 499 3.34 8.16 -19.18
CA LEU A 499 2.51 8.76 -18.14
C LEU A 499 1.28 7.87 -17.86
N ARG A 500 1.20 7.25 -16.67
CA ARG A 500 0.07 6.39 -16.26
C ARG A 500 -1.23 7.14 -16.57
N SER A 501 -2.10 6.56 -17.38
CA SER A 501 -3.36 7.22 -17.69
C SER A 501 -4.26 7.15 -16.46
N ARG A 502 -5.10 8.16 -16.24
CA ARG A 502 -6.01 8.18 -15.08
C ARG A 502 -7.04 7.05 -15.12
N ASP A 503 -7.28 6.48 -16.29
CA ASP A 503 -8.20 5.36 -16.51
C ASP A 503 -7.62 4.04 -15.95
N ASP A 504 -6.29 3.91 -15.89
CA ASP A 504 -5.60 2.75 -15.29
C ASP A 504 -5.80 2.69 -13.77
N SER A 505 -5.90 3.85 -13.11
CA SER A 505 -6.04 3.99 -11.66
C SER A 505 -7.40 3.49 -11.14
N ASP A 506 -8.49 3.84 -11.83
CA ASP A 506 -9.85 3.43 -11.44
C ASP A 506 -10.03 1.91 -11.60
N MET A 507 -9.44 1.31 -12.66
CA MET A 507 -9.47 -0.15 -12.88
C MET A 507 -8.62 -0.93 -11.87
N ILE A 508 -7.43 -0.44 -11.50
CA ILE A 508 -6.62 -1.04 -10.42
C ILE A 508 -7.43 -1.07 -9.11
N ARG A 509 -8.06 0.05 -8.76
CA ARG A 509 -8.94 0.13 -7.58
C ARG A 509 -10.09 -0.85 -7.68
N PHE A 510 -10.83 -0.85 -8.78
CA PHE A 510 -11.95 -1.77 -8.99
C PHE A 510 -11.51 -3.23 -8.83
N GLY A 511 -10.38 -3.61 -9.45
CA GLY A 511 -9.78 -4.93 -9.36
C GLY A 511 -9.48 -5.37 -7.92
N ALA A 512 -8.86 -4.51 -7.11
CA ALA A 512 -8.59 -4.83 -5.71
C ALA A 512 -9.88 -4.99 -4.90
N HIS A 513 -10.87 -4.11 -5.09
CA HIS A 513 -12.12 -4.17 -4.34
C HIS A 513 -12.99 -5.35 -4.75
N ILE A 514 -13.04 -5.72 -6.03
CA ILE A 514 -13.82 -6.89 -6.46
C ILE A 514 -13.20 -8.18 -5.92
N VAL A 515 -11.86 -8.31 -5.92
CA VAL A 515 -11.18 -9.46 -5.29
C VAL A 515 -11.56 -9.56 -3.81
N LEU A 516 -11.49 -8.45 -3.06
CA LEU A 516 -11.82 -8.45 -1.64
C LEU A 516 -13.30 -8.77 -1.40
N VAL A 517 -14.22 -8.16 -2.14
CA VAL A 517 -15.64 -8.46 -2.05
C VAL A 517 -15.92 -9.94 -2.34
N LEU A 518 -15.28 -10.52 -3.36
CA LEU A 518 -15.42 -11.94 -3.67
C LEU A 518 -14.86 -12.84 -2.56
N ARG A 519 -13.72 -12.47 -1.95
CA ARG A 519 -13.16 -13.20 -0.79
C ARG A 519 -14.14 -13.27 0.37
N TYR A 520 -14.81 -12.17 0.68
CA TYR A 520 -15.71 -12.09 1.84
C TYR A 520 -17.13 -12.59 1.56
N LEU A 521 -17.66 -12.42 0.34
CA LEU A 521 -18.99 -12.92 0.00
C LEU A 521 -19.02 -14.43 -0.23
N LEU A 522 -17.95 -15.01 -0.78
CA LEU A 522 -17.95 -16.39 -1.26
C LEU A 522 -17.13 -17.36 -0.39
N SER A 523 -16.61 -16.90 0.76
CA SER A 523 -15.65 -17.64 1.62
C SER A 523 -16.09 -19.02 2.12
N ASN A 524 -17.36 -19.41 1.92
CA ASN A 524 -17.94 -20.65 2.44
C ASN A 524 -18.61 -21.52 1.37
N GLU A 525 -18.62 -21.11 0.10
CA GLU A 525 -19.47 -21.72 -0.95
C GLU A 525 -18.69 -22.23 -2.19
N MET A 526 -17.35 -22.16 -2.21
CA MET A 526 -16.56 -22.34 -3.44
C MET A 526 -15.76 -23.65 -3.50
N GLU A 527 -15.38 -24.03 -4.73
CA GLU A 527 -14.46 -25.13 -5.03
C GLU A 527 -13.01 -24.74 -4.69
N ASP A 528 -12.24 -25.66 -4.11
CA ASP A 528 -10.85 -25.45 -3.65
C ASP A 528 -9.93 -24.78 -4.70
N GLU A 529 -10.10 -25.10 -5.98
CA GLU A 529 -9.29 -24.55 -7.08
C GLU A 529 -9.52 -23.04 -7.30
N PHE A 530 -10.75 -22.56 -7.12
CA PHE A 530 -11.05 -21.14 -7.23
C PHE A 530 -10.52 -20.37 -6.02
N GLU A 531 -10.59 -20.94 -4.82
CA GLU A 531 -10.02 -20.32 -3.63
C GLU A 531 -8.51 -20.13 -3.76
N GLU A 532 -7.77 -21.15 -4.22
CA GLU A 532 -6.32 -21.03 -4.47
C GLU A 532 -6.02 -19.91 -5.49
N LYS A 533 -6.82 -19.82 -6.55
CA LYS A 533 -6.66 -18.77 -7.56
C LYS A 533 -7.00 -17.38 -7.03
N LEU A 534 -8.03 -17.28 -6.19
CA LEU A 534 -8.45 -16.03 -5.56
C LEU A 534 -7.40 -15.52 -4.55
N VAL A 535 -6.65 -16.42 -3.91
CA VAL A 535 -5.48 -16.06 -3.10
C VAL A 535 -4.34 -15.64 -4.02
N THR A 536 -3.88 -16.51 -4.91
CA THR A 536 -2.68 -16.26 -5.73
C THR A 536 -2.82 -15.07 -6.68
N VAL A 537 -3.81 -15.06 -7.57
CA VAL A 537 -4.03 -13.95 -8.52
C VAL A 537 -4.61 -12.73 -7.81
N GLY A 538 -5.47 -12.94 -6.81
CA GLY A 538 -6.04 -11.83 -6.04
C GLY A 538 -4.99 -11.06 -5.26
N ASP A 539 -4.00 -11.72 -4.66
CA ASP A 539 -2.91 -11.05 -3.94
C ASP A 539 -2.01 -10.25 -4.89
N LEU A 540 -1.80 -10.72 -6.12
CA LEU A 540 -1.09 -9.93 -7.13
C LEU A 540 -1.83 -8.63 -7.46
N ILE A 541 -3.16 -8.70 -7.64
CA ILE A 541 -4.00 -7.53 -7.91
C ILE A 541 -4.00 -6.56 -6.72
N ILE A 542 -4.18 -7.06 -5.50
CA ILE A 542 -4.17 -6.24 -4.28
C ILE A 542 -2.79 -5.62 -4.08
N ASN A 543 -1.71 -6.39 -4.19
CA ASN A 543 -0.34 -5.89 -4.02
C ASN A 543 -0.04 -4.75 -5.01
N MET A 544 -0.43 -4.90 -6.27
CA MET A 544 -0.27 -3.83 -7.26
C MET A 544 -1.06 -2.56 -6.89
N TYR A 545 -2.28 -2.70 -6.33
CA TYR A 545 -3.03 -1.56 -5.82
C TYR A 545 -2.38 -0.91 -4.59
N VAL A 546 -1.87 -1.69 -3.64
CA VAL A 546 -1.13 -1.15 -2.49
C VAL A 546 0.13 -0.40 -2.96
N ARG A 547 0.89 -0.96 -3.91
CA ARG A 547 2.03 -0.29 -4.54
C ARG A 547 1.63 0.99 -5.27
N TYR A 548 0.46 1.00 -5.91
CA TYR A 548 -0.10 2.20 -6.52
C TYR A 548 -0.39 3.28 -5.47
N LEU A 549 -1.13 2.95 -4.40
CA LEU A 549 -1.42 3.88 -3.29
C LEU A 549 -0.14 4.46 -2.67
N PHE A 550 0.85 3.60 -2.45
CA PHE A 550 2.16 4.01 -1.94
C PHE A 550 2.90 4.93 -2.92
N SER A 551 2.79 4.72 -4.24
CA SER A 551 3.41 5.60 -5.23
C SER A 551 2.73 6.98 -5.33
N GLU A 552 1.44 7.07 -4.99
CA GLU A 552 0.68 8.33 -4.96
C GLU A 552 0.76 9.08 -3.61
N GLY A 553 1.54 8.58 -2.65
CA GLY A 553 1.70 9.22 -1.33
C GLY A 553 0.46 9.09 -0.43
N GLN A 554 -0.30 8.00 -0.59
CA GLN A 554 -1.47 7.66 0.21
C GLN A 554 -1.10 6.60 1.27
N GLU A 555 -0.06 6.85 2.08
CA GLU A 555 0.45 5.86 3.05
C GLU A 555 -0.60 5.43 4.09
N GLU A 556 -1.53 6.33 4.44
CA GLU A 556 -2.60 6.07 5.39
C GLU A 556 -3.56 4.94 4.95
N LEU A 557 -3.74 4.73 3.64
CA LEU A 557 -4.63 3.71 3.11
C LEU A 557 -3.96 2.34 2.95
N VAL A 558 -2.62 2.26 3.05
CA VAL A 558 -1.84 1.04 2.74
C VAL A 558 -2.27 -0.14 3.61
N GLY A 559 -2.42 0.06 4.91
CA GLY A 559 -2.75 -0.95 5.91
C GLY A 559 -4.09 -1.64 5.69
N VAL A 560 -5.11 -0.89 5.26
CA VAL A 560 -6.46 -1.43 4.94
C VAL A 560 -6.35 -2.59 3.95
N TYR A 561 -5.51 -2.44 2.93
CA TYR A 561 -5.40 -3.39 1.83
C TYR A 561 -4.24 -4.39 2.04
N ALA A 562 -3.09 -3.93 2.55
CA ALA A 562 -1.92 -4.79 2.78
C ALA A 562 -2.21 -5.88 3.82
N SER A 563 -3.02 -5.59 4.84
CA SER A 563 -3.46 -6.57 5.85
C SER A 563 -4.29 -7.72 5.29
N GLN A 564 -4.77 -7.61 4.05
CA GLN A 564 -5.57 -8.62 3.37
C GLN A 564 -4.74 -9.59 2.50
N LEU A 565 -3.43 -9.35 2.40
CA LEU A 565 -2.48 -10.21 1.67
C LEU A 565 -2.04 -11.40 2.52
N GLU A 566 -1.51 -12.44 1.87
CA GLU A 566 -0.83 -13.54 2.55
C GLU A 566 0.35 -13.03 3.40
N ARG A 567 0.62 -13.71 4.53
CA ARG A 567 1.59 -13.31 5.55
C ARG A 567 2.93 -12.85 4.99
N ASP A 568 3.60 -13.70 4.21
CA ASP A 568 4.96 -13.41 3.72
C ASP A 568 4.95 -12.22 2.75
N VAL A 569 3.94 -12.13 1.89
CA VAL A 569 3.77 -11.04 0.92
C VAL A 569 3.51 -9.72 1.65
N CYS A 570 2.66 -9.72 2.68
CA CYS A 570 2.39 -8.54 3.50
C CYS A 570 3.66 -8.05 4.22
N ILE A 571 4.42 -8.97 4.83
CA ILE A 571 5.65 -8.63 5.56
C ILE A 571 6.67 -8.01 4.60
N ASP A 572 6.97 -8.69 3.50
CA ASP A 572 7.96 -8.20 2.53
C ASP A 572 7.54 -6.85 1.93
N LEU A 573 6.24 -6.64 1.69
CA LEU A 573 5.71 -5.38 1.17
C LEU A 573 5.94 -4.22 2.12
N PHE A 574 5.61 -4.37 3.41
CA PHE A 574 5.86 -3.32 4.41
C PHE A 574 7.35 -3.06 4.62
N VAL A 575 8.16 -4.12 4.67
CA VAL A 575 9.62 -4.01 4.78
C VAL A 575 10.20 -3.18 3.63
N ASP A 576 9.81 -3.48 2.39
CA ASP A 576 10.26 -2.73 1.21
C ASP A 576 9.78 -1.26 1.25
N MET A 577 8.53 -1.02 1.65
CA MET A 577 7.97 0.33 1.76
C MET A 577 8.67 1.17 2.84
N MET A 578 8.97 0.57 4.00
CA MET A 578 9.69 1.24 5.09
C MET A 578 11.12 1.58 4.68
N GLU A 579 11.81 0.68 3.95
CA GLU A 579 13.12 0.97 3.38
C GLU A 579 13.08 2.13 2.36
N LEU A 580 12.06 2.15 1.49
CA LEU A 580 11.89 3.21 0.49
C LEU A 580 11.54 4.59 1.11
N ARG A 581 10.96 4.62 2.30
CA ARG A 581 10.59 5.86 3.03
C ARG A 581 11.63 6.32 4.05
N LEU A 582 12.80 5.66 4.17
CA LEU A 582 13.84 6.04 5.14
C LEU A 582 14.25 7.51 5.03
N ASN A 583 14.37 8.05 3.81
CA ASN A 583 14.78 9.44 3.57
C ASN A 583 13.61 10.43 3.45
N SER A 584 12.38 10.01 3.73
CA SER A 584 11.19 10.86 3.67
C SER A 584 11.01 11.71 4.93
N SER A 585 10.03 12.60 4.91
CA SER A 585 9.67 13.38 6.11
C SER A 585 9.18 12.47 7.25
N LEU A 586 9.42 12.88 8.51
CA LEU A 586 8.92 12.17 9.68
C LEU A 586 7.40 11.99 9.64
N HIS A 587 6.66 12.97 9.11
CA HIS A 587 5.22 12.88 8.95
C HIS A 587 4.83 11.74 8.00
N THR A 588 5.49 11.60 6.85
CA THR A 588 5.25 10.51 5.89
C THR A 588 5.59 9.15 6.49
N MET A 589 6.72 9.04 7.19
CA MET A 589 7.08 7.82 7.90
C MET A 589 6.03 7.46 8.94
N TYR A 590 5.59 8.43 9.75
CA TYR A 590 4.58 8.21 10.77
C TYR A 590 3.25 7.71 10.18
N LYS A 591 2.80 8.23 9.03
CA LYS A 591 1.60 7.72 8.35
C LYS A 591 1.71 6.23 8.00
N LEU A 592 2.85 5.79 7.45
CA LEU A 592 3.06 4.39 7.11
C LEU A 592 3.12 3.51 8.37
N PHE A 593 3.80 3.99 9.41
CA PHE A 593 3.83 3.34 10.73
C PHE A 593 2.42 3.16 11.30
N LEU A 594 1.62 4.24 11.32
CA LEU A 594 0.23 4.20 11.78
C LEU A 594 -0.59 3.18 11.00
N SER A 595 -0.48 3.21 9.66
CA SER A 595 -1.20 2.28 8.80
C SER A 595 -0.82 0.81 9.06
N ALA A 596 0.44 0.53 9.44
CA ALA A 596 0.84 -0.81 9.83
C ALA A 596 0.27 -1.21 11.20
N VAL A 597 0.38 -0.37 12.22
CA VAL A 597 -0.01 -0.70 13.60
C VAL A 597 -1.53 -0.73 13.80
N GLU A 598 -2.29 0.04 13.02
CA GLU A 598 -3.75 0.06 13.08
C GLU A 598 -4.39 -1.22 12.51
N TYR A 599 -3.78 -1.79 11.46
CA TYR A 599 -4.37 -2.90 10.70
C TYR A 599 -3.69 -4.26 10.94
N LEU A 600 -2.49 -4.29 11.53
CA LEU A 600 -1.79 -5.53 11.86
C LEU A 600 -1.72 -5.73 13.38
N PRO A 601 -1.90 -6.97 13.87
CA PRO A 601 -1.61 -7.27 15.27
C PRO A 601 -0.13 -6.98 15.57
N PHE A 602 0.17 -6.51 16.78
CA PHE A 602 1.55 -6.24 17.18
C PHE A 602 2.38 -7.53 17.16
N SER A 603 1.95 -8.57 17.87
CA SER A 603 2.60 -9.88 17.97
C SER A 603 1.71 -11.00 17.43
N SER A 604 2.29 -12.10 16.94
CA SER A 604 1.55 -13.20 16.32
C SER A 604 0.64 -13.94 17.32
N GLY A 605 -0.68 -13.74 17.21
CA GLY A 605 -1.68 -14.61 17.84
C GLY A 605 -2.15 -15.75 16.92
N ASP A 606 -1.95 -15.59 15.61
CA ASP A 606 -2.35 -16.50 14.54
C ASP A 606 -1.18 -16.64 13.55
N VAL A 607 -0.72 -17.87 13.32
CA VAL A 607 0.46 -18.16 12.48
C VAL A 607 0.22 -17.82 11.01
N SER A 608 -1.04 -17.69 10.60
CA SER A 608 -1.43 -17.39 9.22
C SER A 608 -1.41 -15.91 8.85
N LYS A 609 -1.32 -15.00 9.84
CA LYS A 609 -1.38 -13.55 9.60
C LYS A 609 -0.04 -12.86 9.87
N ALA A 610 0.25 -11.84 9.08
CA ALA A 610 1.38 -10.95 9.33
C ALA A 610 1.19 -10.19 10.65
N CYS A 611 2.29 -9.92 11.34
CA CYS A 611 2.30 -9.07 12.53
C CYS A 611 3.38 -8.00 12.41
N PHE A 612 3.19 -6.89 13.13
CA PHE A 612 4.09 -5.75 13.08
C PHE A 612 5.48 -6.07 13.65
N GLU A 613 5.54 -6.90 14.68
CA GLU A 613 6.79 -7.36 15.30
C GLU A 613 7.69 -8.08 14.27
N GLU A 614 7.14 -8.96 13.44
CA GLU A 614 7.91 -9.65 12.38
C GLU A 614 8.41 -8.68 11.30
N ILE A 615 7.59 -7.70 10.91
CA ILE A 615 8.00 -6.65 9.96
C ILE A 615 9.21 -5.89 10.53
N ILE A 616 9.12 -5.46 11.78
CA ILE A 616 10.20 -4.73 12.45
C ILE A 616 11.47 -5.57 12.56
N GLU A 617 11.39 -6.82 13.01
CA GLU A 617 12.55 -7.71 13.10
C GLU A 617 13.20 -7.90 11.71
N ARG A 618 12.38 -8.02 10.66
CA ARG A 618 12.87 -8.15 9.28
C ARG A 618 13.52 -6.86 8.77
N VAL A 619 12.95 -5.68 9.08
CA VAL A 619 13.54 -4.37 8.77
C VAL A 619 14.88 -4.20 9.49
N LEU A 620 14.96 -4.51 10.79
CA LEU A 620 16.18 -4.42 11.58
C LEU A 620 17.26 -5.37 11.05
N SER A 621 16.89 -6.61 10.73
CA SER A 621 17.81 -7.59 10.13
C SER A 621 18.33 -7.13 8.76
N ARG A 622 17.44 -6.71 7.85
CA ARG A 622 17.81 -6.21 6.51
C ARG A 622 18.64 -4.93 6.55
N SER A 623 18.42 -4.07 7.54
CA SER A 623 19.17 -2.81 7.69
C SER A 623 20.68 -3.02 7.88
N ARG A 624 21.06 -4.17 8.46
CA ARG A 624 22.46 -4.57 8.68
C ARG A 624 23.02 -5.41 7.54
N GLU A 625 22.20 -5.80 6.56
CA GLU A 625 22.68 -6.50 5.37
C GLU A 625 23.37 -5.53 4.39
N ILE A 626 24.41 -6.02 3.72
CA ILE A 626 25.09 -5.26 2.67
C ILE A 626 24.21 -5.21 1.44
N LYS A 627 23.88 -3.99 1.00
CA LYS A 627 23.16 -3.74 -0.24
C LYS A 627 24.15 -3.74 -1.41
N PRO A 628 23.84 -4.38 -2.55
CA PRO A 628 24.72 -4.34 -3.72
C PRO A 628 24.75 -2.92 -4.30
N HIS A 629 25.93 -2.31 -4.39
CA HIS A 629 26.10 -0.97 -4.97
C HIS A 629 26.53 -1.09 -6.45
N GLN A 630 25.99 -0.22 -7.30
CA GLN A 630 26.54 -0.01 -8.65
C GLN A 630 27.72 0.93 -8.53
N TYR A 631 28.92 0.37 -8.38
CA TYR A 631 30.16 1.15 -8.32
C TYR A 631 30.47 1.76 -9.71
N ASN A 632 30.83 3.04 -9.75
CA ASN A 632 31.45 3.65 -10.92
C ASN A 632 32.86 3.06 -11.12
N GLU A 633 33.39 3.09 -12.36
CA GLU A 633 34.67 2.46 -12.73
C GLU A 633 35.88 2.88 -11.85
N ASP A 634 35.79 4.01 -11.14
CA ASP A 634 36.92 4.59 -10.39
C ASP A 634 37.03 4.19 -8.91
N PHE A 635 36.10 3.43 -8.31
CA PHE A 635 36.13 2.91 -6.90
C PHE A 635 36.55 3.89 -5.77
N SER A 636 36.71 5.19 -6.06
CA SER A 636 37.23 6.20 -5.14
C SER A 636 36.23 6.60 -4.05
N ASP A 637 34.94 6.28 -4.25
CA ASP A 637 33.81 6.66 -3.41
C ASP A 637 33.33 5.52 -2.48
N VAL A 638 34.00 4.35 -2.50
CA VAL A 638 33.53 3.15 -1.77
C VAL A 638 33.53 3.38 -0.25
N ALA A 639 34.59 3.99 0.29
CA ALA A 639 34.70 4.25 1.73
C ALA A 639 33.66 5.28 2.20
N GLU A 640 33.42 6.34 1.43
CA GLU A 640 32.41 7.36 1.74
C GLU A 640 30.98 6.79 1.65
N GLN A 641 30.69 5.95 0.66
CA GLN A 641 29.43 5.21 0.58
C GLN A 641 29.20 4.29 1.78
N HIS A 642 30.24 3.58 2.23
CA HIS A 642 30.17 2.79 3.46
C HIS A 642 29.91 3.64 4.71
N HIS A 643 30.47 4.86 4.78
CA HIS A 643 30.17 5.78 5.88
C HIS A 643 28.73 6.30 5.81
N LEU A 644 28.17 6.52 4.61
CA LEU A 644 26.75 6.86 4.43
C LEU A 644 25.79 5.74 4.82
N GLN A 645 26.22 4.46 4.74
CA GLN A 645 25.41 3.34 5.26
C GLN A 645 25.20 3.44 6.79
N ALA A 646 26.15 4.00 7.54
CA ALA A 646 25.98 4.22 8.97
C ALA A 646 24.81 5.17 9.28
N LEU A 647 24.62 6.20 8.46
CA LEU A 647 23.47 7.09 8.56
C LEU A 647 22.16 6.33 8.27
N GLN A 648 22.12 5.53 7.19
CA GLN A 648 20.92 4.76 6.84
C GLN A 648 20.54 3.79 7.97
N LYS A 649 21.51 3.07 8.54
CA LYS A 649 21.32 2.18 9.70
C LYS A 649 20.74 2.92 10.90
N ALA A 650 21.27 4.09 11.23
CA ALA A 650 20.74 4.92 12.31
C ALA A 650 19.29 5.35 12.05
N MET A 651 18.93 5.65 10.80
CA MET A 651 17.57 6.08 10.45
C MET A 651 16.51 4.98 10.59
N ILE A 652 16.87 3.69 10.52
CA ILE A 652 15.90 2.60 10.78
C ILE A 652 15.32 2.72 12.20
N ILE A 653 16.11 3.17 13.18
CA ILE A 653 15.67 3.28 14.58
C ILE A 653 14.51 4.28 14.74
N GLN A 654 14.34 5.21 13.81
CA GLN A 654 13.21 6.13 13.80
C GLN A 654 11.86 5.39 13.79
N TRP A 655 11.76 4.24 13.12
CA TRP A 655 10.53 3.44 13.09
C TRP A 655 10.13 2.88 14.45
N LEU A 656 11.11 2.61 15.31
CA LEU A 656 10.93 2.10 16.67
C LEU A 656 10.63 3.21 17.69
N CYS A 657 10.92 4.46 17.33
CA CYS A 657 10.74 5.61 18.21
C CYS A 657 9.37 6.29 18.03
N PHE A 658 8.51 5.80 17.12
CA PHE A 658 7.16 6.30 16.97
C PHE A 658 6.23 5.78 18.07
N THR A 659 5.41 6.68 18.61
CA THR A 659 4.39 6.33 19.59
C THR A 659 3.06 6.04 18.88
N PRO A 660 2.47 4.84 19.06
CA PRO A 660 1.12 4.56 18.60
C PRO A 660 0.09 5.47 19.31
N PRO A 661 -0.99 5.87 18.63
CA PRO A 661 -2.03 6.70 19.23
C PRO A 661 -2.77 5.93 20.32
N SER A 662 -3.30 6.65 21.31
CA SER A 662 -4.01 6.08 22.46
C SER A 662 -5.31 5.35 22.11
N SER A 663 -5.78 5.48 20.87
CA SER A 663 -6.89 4.69 20.31
C SER A 663 -6.55 3.22 20.11
N ILE A 664 -5.25 2.87 19.99
CA ILE A 664 -4.80 1.49 19.77
C ILE A 664 -4.79 0.75 21.11
N PRO A 665 -5.37 -0.47 21.19
CA PRO A 665 -5.29 -1.31 22.38
C PRO A 665 -3.83 -1.56 22.79
N ASP A 666 -3.56 -1.53 24.09
CA ASP A 666 -2.23 -1.79 24.67
C ASP A 666 -1.09 -0.90 24.14
N PHE A 667 -1.41 0.33 23.69
CA PHE A 667 -0.43 1.25 23.09
C PHE A 667 0.80 1.50 23.99
N GLU A 668 0.64 1.58 25.33
CA GLU A 668 1.76 1.75 26.27
C GLU A 668 2.71 0.55 26.24
N MET A 669 2.17 -0.68 26.21
CA MET A 669 2.95 -1.91 26.09
C MET A 669 3.69 -1.98 24.75
N ILE A 670 3.00 -1.63 23.65
CA ILE A 670 3.60 -1.57 22.31
C ILE A 670 4.75 -0.57 22.28
N THR A 671 4.53 0.63 22.83
CA THR A 671 5.55 1.69 22.93
C THR A 671 6.77 1.21 23.72
N GLY A 672 6.55 0.58 24.88
CA GLY A 672 7.62 0.01 25.70
C GLY A 672 8.43 -1.05 24.93
N LYS A 673 7.78 -2.00 24.26
CA LYS A 673 8.45 -3.04 23.46
C LYS A 673 9.26 -2.47 22.29
N LEU A 674 8.72 -1.47 21.59
CA LEU A 674 9.44 -0.81 20.49
C LEU A 674 10.66 -0.05 21.01
N LEU A 675 10.54 0.65 22.14
CA LEU A 675 11.66 1.38 22.74
C LEU A 675 12.76 0.45 23.27
N ILE A 676 12.41 -0.69 23.87
CA ILE A 676 13.39 -1.73 24.27
C ILE A 676 14.15 -2.23 23.03
N ARG A 677 13.44 -2.53 21.93
CA ARG A 677 14.08 -2.92 20.66
C ARG A 677 14.97 -1.82 20.10
N ALA A 678 14.52 -0.56 20.18
CA ALA A 678 15.31 0.58 19.75
C ALA A 678 16.63 0.62 20.50
N LEU A 679 16.59 0.48 21.83
CA LEU A 679 17.76 0.48 22.70
C LEU A 679 18.73 -0.66 22.36
N ILE A 680 18.26 -1.91 22.31
CA ILE A 680 19.08 -3.09 22.02
C ILE A 680 19.75 -2.98 20.64
N HIS A 681 18.98 -2.61 19.62
CA HIS A 681 19.52 -2.48 18.26
C HIS A 681 20.48 -1.29 18.15
N SER A 682 20.23 -0.21 18.89
CA SER A 682 21.11 0.96 18.93
C SER A 682 22.47 0.63 19.55
N ASN A 683 22.51 -0.13 20.65
CA ASN A 683 23.77 -0.63 21.23
C ASN A 683 24.55 -1.49 20.23
N THR A 684 23.84 -2.33 19.46
CA THR A 684 24.46 -3.12 18.38
C THR A 684 25.09 -2.22 17.33
N LEU A 685 24.39 -1.15 16.89
CA LEU A 685 24.91 -0.19 15.92
C LEU A 685 26.05 0.66 16.49
N PHE A 686 26.00 1.07 17.75
CA PHE A 686 27.07 1.84 18.39
C PHE A 686 28.39 1.07 18.45
N ARG A 687 28.32 -0.24 18.76
CA ARG A 687 29.49 -1.14 18.69
C ARG A 687 30.10 -1.12 17.28
N GLU A 688 29.29 -1.28 16.23
CA GLU A 688 29.77 -1.22 14.84
C GLU A 688 30.36 0.15 14.49
N PHE A 689 29.65 1.24 14.77
CA PHE A 689 30.08 2.61 14.45
C PHE A 689 31.38 3.01 15.16
N SER A 690 31.61 2.48 16.36
CA SER A 690 32.80 2.82 17.16
C SER A 690 34.08 2.32 16.49
N LEU A 691 34.01 1.15 15.85
CA LEU A 691 35.12 0.51 15.16
C LEU A 691 35.42 1.15 13.79
N ILE A 692 34.47 1.91 13.22
CA ILE A 692 34.69 2.72 12.01
C ILE A 692 35.33 4.08 12.39
N SER A 693 34.94 4.63 13.54
CA SER A 693 35.28 6.00 13.96
C SER A 693 36.64 6.13 14.66
N MET A 694 37.57 5.20 14.44
CA MET A 694 38.88 5.19 15.10
C MET A 694 39.88 6.20 14.52
N ARG A 695 39.68 6.65 13.28
CA ARG A 695 40.57 7.65 12.67
C ARG A 695 40.48 9.00 13.40
N ARG A 696 41.64 9.60 13.67
CA ARG A 696 41.81 10.94 14.28
C ARG A 696 41.64 12.03 13.22
N VAL A 697 40.39 12.27 12.81
CA VAL A 697 40.03 13.26 11.77
C VAL A 697 38.98 14.24 12.32
N PRO A 698 38.91 15.49 11.84
CA PRO A 698 38.01 16.51 12.40
C PRO A 698 36.53 16.32 12.03
N GLU A 699 36.20 15.47 11.06
CA GLU A 699 34.83 15.18 10.64
C GLU A 699 34.08 14.34 11.68
N LEU A 700 32.83 14.70 11.98
CA LEU A 700 32.00 13.96 12.93
C LEU A 700 31.35 12.74 12.26
N PRO A 701 31.33 11.56 12.91
CA PRO A 701 30.66 10.39 12.37
C PRO A 701 29.13 10.58 12.41
N VAL A 702 28.52 10.69 11.22
CA VAL A 702 27.09 11.08 11.10
C VAL A 702 26.14 10.04 11.71
N GLY A 703 26.43 8.75 11.56
CA GLY A 703 25.63 7.63 12.08
C GLY A 703 25.35 7.69 13.60
N PRO A 704 26.37 7.62 14.47
CA PRO A 704 26.16 7.61 15.92
C PRO A 704 25.53 8.90 16.44
N HIS A 705 25.88 10.06 15.90
CA HIS A 705 25.25 11.33 16.31
C HIS A 705 23.78 11.41 15.88
N LYS A 706 23.43 10.92 14.69
CA LYS A 706 22.02 10.83 14.28
C LYS A 706 21.25 9.87 15.19
N LEU A 707 21.86 8.76 15.56
CA LEU A 707 21.26 7.75 16.44
C LEU A 707 20.98 8.32 17.84
N LEU A 708 21.96 9.00 18.45
CA LEU A 708 21.78 9.70 19.73
C LEU A 708 20.66 10.75 19.66
N ALA A 709 20.58 11.51 18.57
CA ALA A 709 19.53 12.51 18.38
C ALA A 709 18.12 11.90 18.29
N ILE A 710 17.97 10.75 17.59
CA ILE A 710 16.69 10.04 17.48
C ILE A 710 16.21 9.54 18.85
N LEU A 711 17.13 9.03 19.68
CA LEU A 711 16.81 8.46 21.00
C LEU A 711 16.67 9.48 22.12
N ALA A 712 17.13 10.72 21.91
CA ALA A 712 17.21 11.74 22.96
C ALA A 712 15.85 12.07 23.60
N GLU A 713 14.77 12.11 22.83
CA GLU A 713 13.42 12.40 23.34
C GLU A 713 12.71 11.14 23.87
N PRO A 714 12.65 10.01 23.13
CA PRO A 714 12.02 8.78 23.61
C PRO A 714 12.57 8.30 24.96
N LEU A 715 13.89 8.37 25.17
CA LEU A 715 14.51 7.93 26.42
C LEU A 715 14.31 8.90 27.59
N LYS A 716 13.85 10.14 27.39
CA LYS A 716 13.42 10.99 28.53
C LYS A 716 12.12 10.49 29.15
N GLN A 717 11.28 9.81 28.37
CA GLN A 717 10.00 9.27 28.80
C GLN A 717 10.14 7.88 29.48
N LYS A 718 11.38 7.44 29.75
CA LYS A 718 11.75 6.12 30.28
C LYS A 718 11.09 5.74 31.60
N GLU A 719 10.83 6.70 32.47
CA GLU A 719 10.30 6.46 33.83
C GLU A 719 8.88 5.87 33.83
N ASN A 720 8.11 6.05 32.75
CA ASN A 720 6.73 5.58 32.65
C ASN A 720 6.57 4.25 31.88
N LEU A 721 7.59 3.80 31.15
CA LEU A 721 7.46 2.73 30.15
C LEU A 721 8.26 1.45 30.47
N PHE A 722 9.32 1.55 31.28
CA PHE A 722 10.13 0.39 31.66
C PHE A 722 9.73 -0.15 33.04
N SER A 723 9.56 -1.47 33.13
CA SER A 723 9.77 -2.14 34.40
C SER A 723 11.27 -2.22 34.63
N LEU A 724 11.83 -1.26 35.36
CA LEU A 724 13.25 -1.24 35.78
C LEU A 724 13.67 -2.48 36.59
N GLU A 725 12.75 -3.40 36.89
CA GLU A 725 13.04 -4.71 37.48
C GLU A 725 13.61 -5.72 36.47
N ASP A 726 13.51 -5.46 35.16
CA ASP A 726 14.11 -6.32 34.13
C ASP A 726 15.60 -6.01 33.95
N GLN A 727 16.43 -6.96 34.38
CA GLN A 727 17.90 -6.84 34.34
C GLN A 727 18.41 -6.59 32.91
N GLU A 728 17.80 -7.19 31.89
CA GLU A 728 18.24 -7.04 30.50
C GLU A 728 18.05 -5.60 29.99
N VAL A 729 16.93 -4.97 30.37
CA VAL A 729 16.65 -3.57 30.03
C VAL A 729 17.62 -2.63 30.76
N SER A 730 17.88 -2.91 32.04
CA SER A 730 18.85 -2.14 32.84
C SER A 730 20.25 -2.19 32.21
N ASP A 731 20.74 -3.39 31.88
CA ASP A 731 22.08 -3.60 31.31
C ASP A 731 22.23 -2.89 29.94
N ASN A 732 21.19 -2.90 29.11
CA ASN A 732 21.20 -2.21 27.83
C ASN A 732 21.14 -0.68 27.97
N LEU A 733 20.41 -0.16 28.96
CA LEU A 733 20.36 1.28 29.23
C LEU A 733 21.71 1.78 29.75
N GLU A 734 22.30 1.00 30.63
CA GLU A 734 23.63 1.19 31.18
C GLU A 734 24.71 1.25 30.08
N GLU A 735 24.66 0.34 29.11
CA GLU A 735 25.54 0.37 27.93
C GLU A 735 25.25 1.58 27.03
N PHE A 736 23.99 1.96 26.85
CA PHE A 736 23.65 3.14 26.05
C PHE A 736 24.26 4.42 26.64
N GLU A 737 24.21 4.61 27.96
CA GLU A 737 24.83 5.76 28.63
C GLU A 737 26.35 5.77 28.42
N ASP A 738 27.00 4.59 28.50
CA ASP A 738 28.43 4.45 28.18
C ASP A 738 28.74 4.92 26.73
N TRP A 739 27.87 4.57 25.76
CA TRP A 739 28.01 5.02 24.38
C TRP A 739 27.75 6.52 24.21
N HIS A 740 26.72 7.06 24.87
CA HIS A 740 26.40 8.48 24.84
C HIS A 740 27.60 9.33 25.32
N GLU A 741 28.26 8.90 26.39
CA GLU A 741 29.44 9.59 26.92
C GLU A 741 30.65 9.46 26.01
N TYR A 742 30.90 8.26 25.45
CA TYR A 742 31.98 8.03 24.49
C TYR A 742 31.84 8.92 23.25
N TYR A 743 30.67 8.97 22.63
CA TYR A 743 30.47 9.81 21.43
C TYR A 743 30.39 11.30 21.76
N SER A 744 30.00 11.67 22.98
CA SER A 744 30.13 13.06 23.46
C SER A 744 31.60 13.46 23.57
N LEU A 745 32.44 12.60 24.12
CA LEU A 745 33.88 12.80 24.18
C LEU A 745 34.50 12.87 22.77
N ASP A 746 34.19 11.92 21.89
CA ASP A 746 34.66 11.89 20.49
C ASP A 746 34.29 13.19 19.75
N ALA A 747 33.07 13.71 19.94
CA ALA A 747 32.66 14.98 19.34
C ALA A 747 33.49 16.18 19.83
N THR A 748 33.77 16.26 21.13
CA THR A 748 34.62 17.34 21.65
C THR A 748 36.05 17.24 21.14
N TYR A 749 36.62 16.03 21.09
CA TYR A 749 37.97 15.79 20.55
C TYR A 749 38.06 16.22 19.09
N ARG A 750 37.09 15.83 18.25
CA ARG A 750 37.06 16.21 16.83
C ARG A 750 36.84 17.72 16.65
N GLY A 751 36.05 18.33 17.53
CA GLY A 751 35.87 19.77 17.59
C GLY A 751 37.16 20.52 17.92
N TRP A 752 37.92 20.03 18.91
CA TRP A 752 39.25 20.53 19.24
C TRP A 752 40.24 20.34 18.07
N LEU A 753 40.31 19.14 17.50
CA LEU A 753 41.20 18.83 16.38
C LEU A 753 40.95 19.73 15.17
N ARG A 754 39.68 20.04 14.88
CA ARG A 754 39.32 21.01 13.84
C ARG A 754 39.88 22.40 14.14
N CYS A 755 39.73 22.88 15.37
CA CYS A 755 40.28 24.17 15.78
C CYS A 755 41.81 24.20 15.64
N GLU A 756 42.51 23.14 16.07
CA GLU A 756 43.97 23.04 15.95
C GLU A 756 44.44 23.00 14.50
N MET A 757 43.75 22.25 13.64
CA MET A 757 44.09 22.19 12.21
C MET A 757 43.87 23.55 11.54
N GLU A 758 42.76 24.23 11.83
CA GLU A 758 42.49 25.60 11.34
C GLU A 758 43.58 26.57 11.82
N ASN A 759 43.96 26.51 13.10
CA ASN A 759 45.03 27.34 13.67
C ASN A 759 46.38 27.05 13.00
N SER A 760 46.74 25.78 12.78
CA SER A 760 48.01 25.38 12.16
C SER A 760 48.17 25.87 10.72
N SER A 761 47.06 26.14 10.03
CA SER A 761 47.05 26.68 8.66
C SER A 761 47.40 28.17 8.58
N VAL A 762 47.39 28.87 9.72
CA VAL A 762 47.65 30.30 9.85
C VAL A 762 49.03 30.51 10.47
N PRO A 763 49.86 31.44 9.96
CA PRO A 763 51.15 31.76 10.60
C PRO A 763 50.97 32.20 12.07
N PRO A 764 51.84 31.80 13.01
CA PRO A 764 51.69 32.09 14.44
C PRO A 764 51.56 33.58 14.79
N GLU A 765 52.12 34.45 13.93
CA GLU A 765 52.09 35.91 14.05
C GLU A 765 50.73 36.53 13.69
N MET A 766 49.87 35.79 12.98
CA MET A 766 48.55 36.23 12.52
C MET A 766 47.40 35.62 13.33
N LEU A 767 47.69 34.69 14.24
CA LEU A 767 46.73 34.04 15.12
C LEU A 767 46.26 35.01 16.22
N SER A 768 44.95 35.20 16.33
CA SER A 768 44.35 36.04 17.38
C SER A 768 44.38 35.35 18.74
N ALA A 769 44.26 36.14 19.82
CA ALA A 769 44.11 35.58 21.16
C ALA A 769 42.83 34.75 21.31
N GLU A 770 41.74 35.17 20.67
CA GLU A 770 40.45 34.45 20.71
C GLU A 770 40.55 33.05 20.08
N GLU A 771 41.27 32.90 18.96
CA GLU A 771 41.48 31.60 18.30
C GLU A 771 42.34 30.64 19.15
N LYS A 772 43.32 31.18 19.90
CA LYS A 772 44.12 30.41 20.86
C LYS A 772 43.30 30.00 22.07
N ASP A 773 42.56 30.94 22.66
CA ASP A 773 41.70 30.68 23.81
C ASP A 773 40.61 29.65 23.49
N GLN A 774 40.07 29.67 22.26
CA GLN A 774 39.10 28.69 21.78
C GLN A 774 39.69 27.28 21.71
N ALA A 775 40.90 27.12 21.15
CA ALA A 775 41.57 25.82 21.09
C ALA A 775 41.90 25.28 22.49
N VAL A 776 42.40 26.12 23.39
CA VAL A 776 42.67 25.77 24.79
C VAL A 776 41.39 25.36 25.52
N ALA A 777 40.30 26.09 25.34
CA ALA A 777 39.01 25.75 25.95
C ALA A 777 38.48 24.41 25.44
N ALA A 778 38.56 24.16 24.12
CA ALA A 778 38.14 22.91 23.52
C ALA A 778 38.99 21.71 24.01
N ALA A 779 40.32 21.86 24.06
CA ALA A 779 41.22 20.84 24.59
C ALA A 779 40.94 20.53 26.06
N THR A 780 40.72 21.57 26.86
CA THR A 780 40.38 21.45 28.29
C THR A 780 39.10 20.65 28.48
N GLN A 781 38.05 20.98 27.71
CA GLN A 781 36.76 20.29 27.76
C GLN A 781 36.90 18.82 27.34
N THR A 782 37.66 18.52 26.28
CA THR A 782 37.92 17.15 25.85
C THR A 782 38.59 16.32 26.94
N LEU A 783 39.60 16.88 27.62
CA LEU A 783 40.28 16.18 28.71
C LEU A 783 39.39 15.98 29.94
N GLU A 784 38.57 16.96 30.31
CA GLU A 784 37.61 16.81 31.41
C GLU A 784 36.65 15.64 31.16
N LEU A 785 36.08 15.55 29.95
CA LEU A 785 35.23 14.43 29.56
C LEU A 785 36.01 13.10 29.47
N ALA A 786 37.26 13.12 29.02
CA ALA A 786 38.10 11.93 28.95
C ALA A 786 38.37 11.36 30.35
N PHE A 787 38.72 12.20 31.33
CA PHE A 787 38.92 11.74 32.71
C PHE A 787 37.62 11.24 33.35
N LEU A 788 36.47 11.87 33.07
CA LEU A 788 35.16 11.37 33.53
C LEU A 788 34.81 9.97 33.00
N LEU A 789 35.29 9.62 31.80
CA LEU A 789 35.11 8.29 31.22
C LEU A 789 36.17 7.28 31.73
N LEU A 790 37.43 7.71 31.84
CA LEU A 790 38.57 6.84 32.15
C LEU A 790 38.76 6.56 33.65
N GLU A 791 38.49 7.51 34.54
CA GLU A 791 38.73 7.41 36.00
C GLU A 791 37.57 6.74 36.77
N ARG A 792 36.71 5.96 36.08
CA ARG A 792 35.58 5.27 36.72
C ARG A 792 36.02 4.07 37.54
N GLU A 793 35.92 4.18 38.86
CA GLU A 793 36.28 3.09 39.77
C GLU A 793 35.16 2.04 39.94
N GLU A 794 33.90 2.46 40.08
CA GLU A 794 32.79 1.54 40.38
C GLU A 794 32.27 0.77 39.15
N ARG A 795 32.22 1.44 37.99
CA ARG A 795 31.68 0.87 36.73
C ARG A 795 32.54 1.31 35.54
N PRO A 796 33.62 0.56 35.21
CA PRO A 796 34.46 0.88 34.06
C PRO A 796 33.67 0.84 32.75
N TRP A 797 34.04 1.68 31.77
CA TRP A 797 33.30 1.84 30.50
C TRP A 797 33.10 0.52 29.72
N LEU A 798 31.85 0.18 29.38
CA LEU A 798 31.47 -1.11 28.74
C LEU A 798 31.91 -2.36 29.51
N ASN A 799 32.09 -2.25 30.82
CA ASN A 799 32.30 -3.41 31.68
C ASN A 799 30.92 -4.01 32.03
N ALA A 800 30.66 -5.23 31.58
CA ALA A 800 29.43 -5.94 31.87
C ALA A 800 29.79 -7.32 32.42
N VAL A 801 29.26 -7.65 33.61
CA VAL A 801 29.44 -8.97 34.21
C VAL A 801 28.48 -9.95 33.53
N GLU A 802 28.80 -10.35 32.30
CA GLU A 802 28.08 -11.42 31.61
C GLU A 802 28.52 -12.77 32.17
N THR A 803 27.59 -13.53 32.77
CA THR A 803 27.83 -14.94 33.12
C THR A 803 27.48 -15.80 31.92
N SER A 804 28.38 -16.70 31.53
CA SER A 804 28.10 -17.67 30.48
C SER A 804 26.82 -18.46 30.78
N PRO A 805 25.92 -18.62 29.80
CA PRO A 805 24.72 -19.44 29.98
C PRO A 805 25.02 -20.94 29.99
N PHE A 806 26.28 -21.34 29.73
CA PHE A 806 26.72 -22.72 29.62
C PHE A 806 27.63 -23.14 30.77
N GLU A 807 27.51 -24.40 31.19
CA GLU A 807 28.41 -24.99 32.19
C GLU A 807 29.73 -25.42 31.55
N SER A 808 30.84 -25.31 32.27
CA SER A 808 32.20 -25.61 31.77
C SER A 808 32.45 -27.08 31.37
N SER A 809 31.45 -27.95 31.54
CA SER A 809 31.47 -29.34 31.09
C SER A 809 30.95 -29.55 29.65
N GLU A 810 30.34 -28.52 29.05
CA GLU A 810 29.78 -28.58 27.68
C GLU A 810 30.83 -28.19 26.63
N LEU A 811 30.83 -28.88 25.47
CA LEU A 811 31.74 -28.57 24.36
C LEU A 811 31.13 -27.47 23.48
N VAL A 812 31.37 -26.21 23.87
CA VAL A 812 30.84 -25.03 23.19
C VAL A 812 31.96 -24.28 22.45
N PHE A 813 31.64 -23.75 21.27
CA PHE A 813 32.53 -22.91 20.46
C PHE A 813 32.04 -21.47 20.45
N LEU A 814 32.98 -20.54 20.46
CA LEU A 814 32.76 -19.12 20.22
C LEU A 814 32.96 -18.84 18.74
N GLU A 815 32.04 -18.11 18.13
CA GLU A 815 32.13 -17.67 16.75
C GLU A 815 31.97 -16.14 16.67
N LEU A 816 32.80 -15.51 15.83
CA LEU A 816 32.71 -14.08 15.50
C LEU A 816 32.72 -13.94 14.00
N HIS A 817 31.70 -13.26 13.47
CA HIS A 817 31.53 -13.01 12.04
C HIS A 817 31.51 -11.52 11.79
N ALA A 818 32.35 -11.09 10.86
CA ALA A 818 32.53 -9.70 10.49
C ALA A 818 32.44 -9.56 8.97
N THR A 819 31.76 -8.53 8.49
CA THR A 819 31.84 -8.10 7.10
C THR A 819 32.41 -6.70 7.05
N ALA A 820 33.50 -6.52 6.33
CA ALA A 820 34.29 -5.28 6.37
C ALA A 820 34.85 -4.92 4.99
N ILE A 821 35.24 -3.67 4.80
CA ILE A 821 36.12 -3.26 3.71
C ILE A 821 37.56 -3.14 4.22
N LEU A 822 38.53 -3.34 3.33
CA LEU A 822 39.93 -3.08 3.65
C LEU A 822 40.26 -1.64 3.28
N CYS A 823 40.85 -0.88 4.20
CA CYS A 823 41.21 0.51 3.98
C CYS A 823 42.72 0.69 4.07
N LEU A 824 43.29 1.36 3.06
CA LEU A 824 44.69 1.78 3.07
C LEU A 824 44.91 2.88 4.13
N PRO A 825 46.16 3.13 4.56
CA PRO A 825 46.47 4.26 5.44
C PRO A 825 46.04 5.64 4.88
N SER A 826 45.93 5.77 3.55
CA SER A 826 45.40 6.97 2.88
C SER A 826 43.91 7.18 3.14
N GLY A 827 43.21 6.14 3.56
CA GLY A 827 41.78 6.12 3.76
C GLY A 827 40.98 5.55 2.59
N GLU A 828 41.63 5.25 1.47
CA GLU A 828 41.02 4.67 0.28
C GLU A 828 40.74 3.16 0.45
N CYS A 829 39.70 2.67 -0.22
CA CYS A 829 39.35 1.25 -0.20
C CYS A 829 40.35 0.42 -1.02
N MET A 830 40.82 -0.69 -0.44
CA MET A 830 41.61 -1.72 -1.12
C MET A 830 40.68 -2.84 -1.56
N THR A 831 40.50 -3.01 -2.88
CA THR A 831 39.66 -4.07 -3.45
C THR A 831 40.23 -5.46 -3.09
N PRO A 832 39.45 -6.34 -2.44
CA PRO A 832 39.93 -7.65 -2.04
C PRO A 832 39.96 -8.63 -3.22
N ASP A 833 41.01 -9.44 -3.27
CA ASP A 833 41.15 -10.59 -4.16
C ASP A 833 41.47 -11.87 -3.36
N ALA A 834 41.47 -13.04 -4.03
CA ALA A 834 41.78 -14.32 -3.37
C ALA A 834 43.16 -14.33 -2.69
N THR A 835 44.13 -13.59 -3.24
CA THR A 835 45.49 -13.47 -2.69
C THR A 835 45.46 -12.70 -1.36
N SER A 836 44.78 -11.56 -1.34
CA SER A 836 44.61 -10.72 -0.15
C SER A 836 43.83 -11.44 0.95
N CYS A 837 42.77 -12.19 0.62
CA CYS A 837 42.03 -13.01 1.60
C CYS A 837 42.91 -14.10 2.22
N THR A 838 43.76 -14.75 1.41
CA THR A 838 44.72 -15.76 1.91
C THR A 838 45.77 -15.13 2.81
N ALA A 839 46.32 -13.98 2.40
CA ALA A 839 47.29 -13.23 3.18
C ALA A 839 46.68 -12.74 4.52
N LEU A 840 45.45 -12.23 4.48
CA LEU A 840 44.72 -11.78 5.67
C LEU A 840 44.43 -12.95 6.62
N THR A 841 44.00 -14.10 6.09
CA THR A 841 43.82 -15.32 6.89
C THR A 841 45.11 -15.71 7.61
N SER A 842 46.24 -15.74 6.89
CA SER A 842 47.53 -16.05 7.49
C SER A 842 47.98 -15.01 8.51
N ALA A 843 47.67 -13.74 8.29
CA ALA A 843 48.02 -12.66 9.20
C ALA A 843 47.22 -12.74 10.50
N LEU A 844 45.92 -13.01 10.41
CA LEU A 844 45.03 -13.23 11.57
C LEU A 844 45.50 -14.44 12.42
N TYR A 845 45.86 -15.56 11.81
CA TYR A 845 46.46 -16.70 12.56
C TYR A 845 47.75 -16.31 13.28
N SER A 846 48.54 -15.40 12.72
CA SER A 846 49.84 -15.00 13.29
C SER A 846 49.74 -14.02 14.48
N THR A 847 48.53 -13.57 14.81
CA THR A 847 48.30 -12.70 15.98
C THR A 847 48.37 -13.43 17.30
N ILE A 848 48.23 -14.76 17.30
CA ILE A 848 48.23 -15.61 18.50
C ILE A 848 49.32 -16.70 18.42
N SER A 849 49.61 -17.34 19.56
CA SER A 849 50.64 -18.38 19.62
C SER A 849 50.18 -19.68 18.93
N GLU A 850 51.13 -20.47 18.40
CA GLU A 850 50.81 -21.79 17.82
C GLU A 850 50.17 -22.74 18.84
N GLU A 851 50.50 -22.59 20.13
CA GLU A 851 49.89 -23.35 21.21
C GLU A 851 48.42 -22.99 21.36
N ASP A 852 48.06 -21.70 21.36
CA ASP A 852 46.67 -21.26 21.49
C ASP A 852 45.82 -21.69 20.28
N VAL A 853 46.37 -21.61 19.06
CA VAL A 853 45.69 -22.10 17.84
C VAL A 853 45.28 -23.57 17.99
N LEU A 854 46.18 -24.41 18.50
CA LEU A 854 45.94 -25.85 18.66
C LEU A 854 45.01 -26.16 19.84
N HIS A 855 45.26 -25.56 21.01
CA HIS A 855 44.47 -25.84 22.22
C HIS A 855 43.04 -25.31 22.10
N ARG A 856 42.87 -24.11 21.54
CA ARG A 856 41.57 -23.48 21.33
C ARG A 856 40.93 -23.89 20.00
N GLN A 857 41.57 -24.76 19.21
CA GLN A 857 41.08 -25.21 17.89
C GLN A 857 40.64 -24.03 17.01
N LEU A 858 41.45 -22.97 16.95
CA LEU A 858 41.11 -21.75 16.22
C LEU A 858 40.97 -22.06 14.72
N LYS A 859 39.85 -21.64 14.14
CA LYS A 859 39.63 -21.59 12.70
C LYS A 859 39.39 -20.14 12.27
N VAL A 860 40.15 -19.69 11.29
CA VAL A 860 39.99 -18.40 10.60
C VAL A 860 39.64 -18.66 9.15
N GLU A 861 38.58 -18.02 8.68
CA GLU A 861 38.13 -18.07 7.29
C GLU A 861 37.89 -16.65 6.78
N VAL A 862 38.56 -16.28 5.68
CA VAL A 862 38.37 -14.99 5.01
C VAL A 862 38.03 -15.25 3.55
N LYS A 863 36.97 -14.62 3.06
CA LYS A 863 36.55 -14.69 1.66
C LYS A 863 36.04 -13.34 1.17
N VAL A 864 36.07 -13.11 -0.14
CA VAL A 864 35.41 -11.97 -0.76
C VAL A 864 33.89 -12.18 -0.65
N SER A 865 33.14 -11.14 -0.30
CA SER A 865 31.69 -11.26 -0.19
C SER A 865 31.07 -11.55 -1.56
N SER A 866 30.07 -12.43 -1.57
CA SER A 866 29.30 -12.73 -2.78
C SER A 866 28.28 -11.64 -3.12
N LYS A 867 27.89 -10.81 -2.14
CA LYS A 867 26.92 -9.72 -2.30
C LYS A 867 27.60 -8.43 -2.79
N ASP A 868 28.84 -8.20 -2.38
CA ASP A 868 29.60 -7.00 -2.71
C ASP A 868 31.09 -7.33 -2.92
N PRO A 869 31.64 -7.12 -4.14
CA PRO A 869 33.03 -7.44 -4.44
C PRO A 869 34.05 -6.57 -3.69
N CYS A 870 33.65 -5.44 -3.11
CA CYS A 870 34.52 -4.57 -2.31
C CYS A 870 34.65 -5.03 -0.85
N CYS A 871 33.76 -5.91 -0.39
CA CYS A 871 33.71 -6.39 0.99
C CYS A 871 34.40 -7.74 1.18
N ILE A 872 34.96 -7.95 2.36
CA ILE A 872 35.43 -9.25 2.87
C ILE A 872 34.51 -9.76 3.97
N GLU A 873 34.29 -11.07 4.00
CA GLU A 873 33.66 -11.80 5.09
C GLU A 873 34.73 -12.54 5.88
N VAL A 874 34.83 -12.23 7.18
CA VAL A 874 35.77 -12.84 8.13
C VAL A 874 34.96 -13.63 9.16
N ALA A 875 35.22 -14.93 9.26
CA ALA A 875 34.63 -15.80 10.27
C ALA A 875 35.74 -16.41 11.13
N LEU A 876 35.68 -16.17 12.43
CA LEU A 876 36.56 -16.75 13.45
C LEU A 876 35.77 -17.73 14.30
N ARG A 877 36.39 -18.87 14.64
CA ARG A 877 35.80 -19.86 15.54
C ARG A 877 36.86 -20.44 16.47
N CYS A 878 36.59 -20.52 17.77
CA CYS A 878 37.46 -21.21 18.73
C CYS A 878 36.66 -21.90 19.86
N LEU A 879 37.27 -22.87 20.54
CA LEU A 879 36.71 -23.54 21.71
C LEU A 879 36.60 -22.55 22.89
N ALA A 880 35.50 -22.62 23.66
CA ALA A 880 35.35 -21.86 24.91
C ALA A 880 36.22 -22.43 26.04
N THR A 881 36.69 -21.58 26.95
CA THR A 881 37.50 -21.94 28.14
C THR A 881 37.09 -21.08 29.34
N GLU A 882 37.50 -21.47 30.56
CA GLU A 882 37.30 -20.64 31.76
C GLU A 882 37.92 -19.25 31.57
N GLY A 883 37.14 -18.20 31.84
CA GLY A 883 37.48 -16.78 31.62
C GLY A 883 37.20 -16.27 30.20
N ASP A 884 37.05 -17.15 29.20
CA ASP A 884 36.81 -16.81 27.79
C ASP A 884 35.81 -17.80 27.17
N GLY A 885 34.52 -17.50 27.36
CA GLY A 885 33.38 -18.33 27.01
C GLY A 885 32.70 -19.03 28.19
N PHE A 886 33.43 -19.35 29.27
CA PHE A 886 32.88 -19.91 30.52
C PHE A 886 33.23 -19.06 31.75
N GLY A 887 32.41 -19.14 32.79
CA GLY A 887 32.66 -18.46 34.07
C GLY A 887 32.45 -16.94 34.01
N LEU A 888 33.09 -16.22 34.94
CA LEU A 888 33.08 -14.75 34.99
C LEU A 888 34.20 -14.19 34.10
N HIS A 889 33.88 -13.22 33.26
CA HIS A 889 34.84 -12.55 32.39
C HIS A 889 35.65 -11.47 33.13
N GLU A 890 36.55 -11.88 34.02
CA GLU A 890 37.27 -10.94 34.92
C GLU A 890 38.06 -9.85 34.17
N ALA A 891 38.60 -10.12 32.98
CA ALA A 891 39.38 -9.16 32.18
C ALA A 891 38.52 -8.19 31.34
N ASN A 892 37.28 -8.56 31.00
CA ASN A 892 36.38 -7.77 30.13
C ASN A 892 37.04 -7.27 28.82
N ASP A 893 37.91 -8.09 28.24
CA ASP A 893 38.71 -7.78 27.06
C ASP A 893 38.21 -8.53 25.80
N GLY A 894 37.13 -9.31 25.94
CA GLY A 894 36.51 -10.06 24.86
C GLY A 894 37.28 -11.31 24.43
N GLY A 895 38.31 -11.70 25.20
CA GLY A 895 39.04 -12.94 25.01
C GLY A 895 39.81 -13.04 23.70
N LEU A 896 39.99 -14.28 23.22
CA LEU A 896 40.85 -14.59 22.08
C LEU A 896 40.36 -13.97 20.77
N LEU A 897 39.06 -14.09 20.47
CA LEU A 897 38.49 -13.62 19.19
C LEU A 897 38.54 -12.09 19.07
N ALA A 898 38.25 -11.38 20.15
CA ALA A 898 38.36 -9.92 20.20
C ALA A 898 39.81 -9.46 19.99
N ALA A 899 40.79 -10.15 20.59
CA ALA A 899 42.21 -9.81 20.41
C ALA A 899 42.68 -9.95 18.95
N ILE A 900 42.29 -11.05 18.28
CA ILE A 900 42.62 -11.30 16.86
C ILE A 900 42.01 -10.21 15.98
N MET A 901 40.73 -9.91 16.17
CA MET A 901 40.03 -8.90 15.36
C MET A 901 40.57 -7.48 15.62
N ALA A 902 40.88 -7.14 16.87
CA ALA A 902 41.41 -5.83 17.23
C ALA A 902 42.70 -5.50 16.45
N ALA A 903 43.58 -6.48 16.23
CA ALA A 903 44.80 -6.28 15.43
C ALA A 903 44.48 -5.90 13.97
N GLY A 904 43.43 -6.46 13.38
CA GLY A 904 42.97 -6.11 12.03
C GLY A 904 42.30 -4.74 11.96
N PHE A 905 41.48 -4.38 12.97
CA PHE A 905 40.85 -3.05 13.04
C PHE A 905 41.87 -1.93 13.23
N LYS A 906 42.92 -2.17 14.03
CA LYS A 906 44.02 -1.21 14.24
C LYS A 906 44.99 -1.11 13.05
N GLY A 907 44.91 -2.03 12.09
CA GLY A 907 45.82 -2.09 10.94
C GLY A 907 47.23 -2.61 11.28
N GLU A 908 47.33 -3.45 12.30
CA GLU A 908 48.57 -3.89 12.94
C GLU A 908 48.83 -5.39 12.72
N LEU A 909 48.29 -5.95 11.64
CA LEU A 909 48.44 -7.37 11.33
C LEU A 909 49.85 -7.70 10.84
N ASN A 910 50.54 -8.51 11.64
CA ASN A 910 51.83 -9.07 11.26
C ASN A 910 51.70 -9.86 9.95
N ARG A 911 52.65 -9.64 9.02
CA ARG A 911 52.69 -10.30 7.70
C ARG A 911 51.56 -9.91 6.73
N PHE A 912 50.83 -8.84 7.01
CA PHE A 912 49.96 -8.16 6.04
C PHE A 912 50.58 -6.83 5.58
N GLN A 913 49.87 -6.07 4.74
CA GLN A 913 50.31 -4.74 4.35
C GLN A 913 50.23 -3.79 5.56
N PRO A 914 51.33 -3.09 5.91
CA PRO A 914 51.37 -2.21 7.08
C PRO A 914 50.32 -1.09 7.01
N GLY A 915 49.57 -0.91 8.10
CA GLY A 915 48.59 0.16 8.25
C GLY A 915 47.28 -0.05 7.45
N VAL A 916 47.09 -1.20 6.81
CA VAL A 916 45.80 -1.55 6.21
C VAL A 916 44.84 -2.01 7.31
N SER A 917 43.79 -1.24 7.56
CA SER A 917 42.76 -1.54 8.56
C SER A 917 41.53 -2.19 7.94
N MET A 918 40.74 -2.85 8.79
CA MET A 918 39.39 -3.31 8.43
C MET A 918 38.37 -2.25 8.89
N GLU A 919 37.48 -1.79 8.02
CA GLU A 919 36.33 -0.97 8.42
C GLU A 919 35.06 -1.79 8.38
N ILE A 920 34.42 -1.94 9.54
CA ILE A 920 33.32 -2.86 9.74
C ILE A 920 32.04 -2.35 9.08
N SER A 921 31.34 -3.24 8.41
CA SER A 921 29.98 -3.03 7.91
C SER A 921 28.96 -3.88 8.65
N ARG A 922 29.33 -5.02 9.21
CA ARG A 922 28.47 -5.82 10.09
C ARG A 922 29.32 -6.66 11.02
N LEU A 923 28.94 -6.74 12.30
CA LEU A 923 29.66 -7.54 13.30
C LEU A 923 28.69 -8.29 14.21
N ASP A 924 28.85 -9.59 14.31
CA ASP A 924 28.04 -10.45 15.17
C ASP A 924 28.93 -11.50 15.86
N ALA A 925 28.57 -11.91 17.08
CA ALA A 925 29.28 -12.94 17.83
C ALA A 925 28.30 -13.81 18.61
N TRP A 926 28.54 -15.13 18.61
CA TRP A 926 27.66 -16.11 19.23
C TRP A 926 28.39 -17.35 19.75
N TYR A 927 27.70 -18.08 20.60
CA TYR A 927 28.03 -19.44 20.99
C TYR A 927 27.46 -20.42 19.97
N SER A 928 28.21 -21.47 19.67
CA SER A 928 27.84 -22.51 18.71
C SER A 928 28.21 -23.90 19.19
N ASP A 929 27.42 -24.88 18.78
CA ASP A 929 27.67 -26.29 19.09
C ASP A 929 28.78 -26.90 18.20
N CYS A 930 29.09 -28.18 18.42
CA CYS A 930 30.07 -28.90 17.60
C CYS A 930 29.66 -29.07 16.12
N HIS A 931 28.39 -28.82 15.78
CA HIS A 931 27.85 -28.87 14.43
C HIS A 931 27.79 -27.48 13.76
N GLY A 932 28.07 -26.39 14.49
CA GLY A 932 28.01 -25.01 14.00
C GLY A 932 26.62 -24.39 14.05
N SER A 933 25.69 -24.97 14.81
CA SER A 933 24.39 -24.35 15.08
C SER A 933 24.56 -23.23 16.11
N VAL A 934 23.94 -22.07 15.85
CA VAL A 934 23.94 -20.90 16.75
C VAL A 934 23.07 -21.20 17.97
N GLU A 935 23.60 -21.01 19.17
CA GLU A 935 22.87 -21.28 20.43
C GLU A 935 22.49 -19.99 21.18
N SER A 936 23.41 -19.04 21.35
CA SER A 936 23.15 -17.78 22.06
C SER A 936 24.14 -16.67 21.66
N THR A 937 23.80 -15.40 21.88
CA THR A 937 24.68 -14.27 21.55
C THR A 937 25.84 -14.13 22.54
N ALA A 938 27.04 -13.87 22.04
CA ALA A 938 28.25 -13.67 22.83
C ALA A 938 28.65 -12.19 22.85
N ALA A 939 27.80 -11.34 23.44
CA ALA A 939 27.95 -9.88 23.38
C ALA A 939 29.24 -9.38 24.04
N TYR A 940 29.71 -10.03 25.12
CA TYR A 940 30.99 -9.70 25.78
C TYR A 940 32.19 -9.68 24.82
N ILE A 941 32.21 -10.51 23.76
CA ILE A 941 33.30 -10.53 22.77
C ILE A 941 33.35 -9.20 22.04
N ILE A 942 32.20 -8.68 21.61
CA ILE A 942 32.10 -7.41 20.89
C ILE A 942 32.34 -6.23 21.83
N ARG A 943 31.81 -6.25 23.06
CA ARG A 943 32.09 -5.20 24.06
C ARG A 943 33.59 -5.12 24.37
N GLY A 944 34.22 -6.27 24.60
CA GLY A 944 35.66 -6.37 24.82
C GLY A 944 36.50 -5.94 23.63
N LEU A 945 36.07 -6.28 22.41
CA LEU A 945 36.66 -5.76 21.18
C LEU A 945 36.58 -4.23 21.10
N CYS A 946 35.42 -3.64 21.41
CA CYS A 946 35.25 -2.20 21.48
C CYS A 946 36.17 -1.58 22.54
N ARG A 947 36.33 -2.19 23.72
CA ARG A 947 37.29 -1.76 24.75
C ARG A 947 38.74 -1.81 24.25
N ARG A 948 39.15 -2.90 23.60
CA ARG A 948 40.48 -3.06 22.99
C ARG A 948 40.79 -2.02 21.92
N CYS A 949 39.78 -1.52 21.23
CA CYS A 949 39.95 -0.56 20.14
C CYS A 949 39.81 0.89 20.63
N CYS A 950 38.73 1.20 21.35
CA CYS A 950 38.32 2.56 21.69
C CYS A 950 39.07 3.14 22.90
N LEU A 951 39.36 2.36 23.95
CA LEU A 951 40.01 2.90 25.16
C LEU A 951 41.47 3.32 24.92
N PRO A 952 42.33 2.49 24.28
CA PRO A 952 43.68 2.92 23.94
C PRO A 952 43.68 4.16 23.05
N GLU A 953 42.77 4.20 22.08
CA GLU A 953 42.64 5.31 21.15
C GLU A 953 42.15 6.59 21.85
N THR A 954 41.22 6.48 22.80
CA THR A 954 40.78 7.60 23.67
C THR A 954 41.94 8.16 24.50
N ILE A 955 42.80 7.30 25.04
CA ILE A 955 43.99 7.72 25.80
C ILE A 955 44.98 8.43 24.88
N LEU A 956 45.27 7.89 23.69
CA LEU A 956 46.17 8.51 22.72
C LEU A 956 45.66 9.88 22.27
N ARG A 957 44.36 10.01 22.01
CA ARG A 957 43.69 11.29 21.72
C ARG A 957 43.78 12.29 22.88
N SER A 958 43.67 11.80 24.11
CA SER A 958 43.82 12.62 25.33
C SER A 958 45.28 13.06 25.53
N MET A 959 46.26 12.21 25.21
CA MET A 959 47.67 12.59 25.21
C MET A 959 47.94 13.72 24.20
N GLN A 960 47.37 13.64 22.99
CA GLN A 960 47.50 14.71 21.98
C GLN A 960 46.92 16.05 22.46
N ALA A 961 45.72 16.04 23.04
CA ALA A 961 45.11 17.24 23.61
C ALA A 961 45.91 17.80 24.80
N SER A 962 46.51 16.93 25.62
CA SER A 962 47.35 17.34 26.75
C SER A 962 48.66 17.99 26.31
N ILE A 963 49.28 17.49 25.23
CA ILE A 963 50.50 18.09 24.66
C ILE A 963 50.20 19.49 24.12
N SER A 964 49.10 19.67 23.36
CA SER A 964 48.67 20.99 22.85
C SER A 964 48.40 22.00 23.98
N LEU A 965 47.77 21.57 25.07
CA LEU A 965 47.60 22.44 26.26
C LEU A 965 48.93 22.82 26.92
N SER A 966 49.88 21.88 26.97
CA SER A 966 51.21 22.16 27.52
C SER A 966 51.97 23.18 26.67
N GLU A 967 51.86 23.12 25.33
CA GLU A 967 52.44 24.12 24.43
C GLU A 967 51.80 25.51 24.64
N ALA A 968 50.54 25.56 25.08
CA ALA A 968 49.84 26.78 25.43
C ALA A 968 50.13 27.31 26.85
N GLY A 969 50.97 26.62 27.63
CA GLY A 969 51.41 27.03 28.96
C GLY A 969 50.58 26.49 30.14
N ASP A 970 49.73 25.48 29.93
CA ASP A 970 49.04 24.77 31.03
C ASP A 970 49.98 23.77 31.74
N SER A 971 49.64 23.41 32.98
CA SER A 971 50.35 22.41 33.78
C SER A 971 50.23 21.00 33.17
N LEU A 972 51.34 20.25 33.16
CA LEU A 972 51.42 18.87 32.66
C LEU A 972 50.85 17.80 33.62
N ASP A 973 50.19 18.21 34.70
CA ASP A 973 49.57 17.31 35.69
C ASP A 973 48.57 16.33 35.03
N ARG A 974 47.99 16.72 33.88
CA ARG A 974 47.07 15.87 33.11
C ARG A 974 47.79 14.74 32.34
N CYS A 975 48.98 14.98 31.76
CA CYS A 975 49.78 13.92 31.13
C CYS A 975 50.20 12.89 32.21
N ASP A 976 50.68 13.36 33.36
CA ASP A 976 51.15 12.50 34.45
C ASP A 976 50.02 11.55 34.93
N LYS A 977 48.78 12.05 35.04
CA LYS A 977 47.60 11.22 35.37
C LYS A 977 47.28 10.15 34.32
N LEU A 978 47.35 10.48 33.03
CA LEU A 978 47.11 9.49 31.97
C LEU A 978 48.19 8.39 31.99
N ILE A 979 49.44 8.75 32.27
CA ILE A 979 50.56 7.80 32.42
C ILE A 979 50.33 6.89 33.64
N GLU A 980 49.93 7.45 34.77
CA GLU A 980 49.58 6.67 35.97
C GLU A 980 48.41 5.72 35.71
N LEU A 981 47.37 6.19 34.99
CA LEU A 981 46.20 5.40 34.65
C LEU A 981 46.55 4.21 33.76
N VAL A 982 47.44 4.39 32.79
CA VAL A 982 47.94 3.29 31.95
C VAL A 982 48.84 2.37 32.78
N ALA A 983 49.82 2.90 33.53
CA ALA A 983 50.79 2.10 34.27
C ALA A 983 50.20 1.33 35.47
N SER A 984 49.05 1.76 36.00
CA SER A 984 48.37 1.11 37.11
C SER A 984 47.95 -0.33 36.76
N SER A 985 48.33 -1.29 37.61
CA SER A 985 47.84 -2.66 37.51
C SER A 985 46.34 -2.76 37.73
N ASP A 986 45.78 -1.83 38.50
CA ASP A 986 44.40 -1.88 38.98
C ASP A 986 43.41 -1.37 37.92
N SER A 987 43.87 -0.52 36.99
CA SER A 987 43.06 -0.05 35.85
C SER A 987 42.93 -1.10 34.76
N GLY A 988 43.89 -2.04 34.67
CA GLY A 988 44.01 -3.00 33.59
C GLY A 988 44.31 -2.38 32.21
N MET A 989 44.39 -1.06 32.02
CA MET A 989 44.38 -0.47 30.68
C MET A 989 45.53 -0.96 29.77
N MET A 990 46.70 -1.26 30.33
CA MET A 990 47.87 -1.73 29.58
C MET A 990 47.64 -2.99 28.74
N HIS A 991 46.76 -3.92 29.14
CA HIS A 991 46.53 -5.15 28.37
C HIS A 991 45.65 -4.93 27.11
N LEU A 992 45.03 -3.75 26.99
CA LEU A 992 44.20 -3.38 25.84
C LEU A 992 45.02 -2.76 24.70
N PHE A 993 46.20 -2.20 25.03
CA PHE A 993 47.11 -1.60 24.04
C PHE A 993 47.72 -2.68 23.16
N SER A 994 47.84 -2.36 21.88
CA SER A 994 48.73 -3.11 21.00
C SER A 994 50.18 -2.68 21.21
N GLN A 995 51.12 -3.47 20.65
CA GLN A 995 52.53 -3.11 20.70
C GLN A 995 52.81 -1.77 20.01
N GLN A 996 52.13 -1.49 18.89
CA GLN A 996 52.33 -0.25 18.12
C GLN A 996 51.68 0.96 18.80
N GLN A 997 50.47 0.81 19.35
CA GLN A 997 49.84 1.85 20.17
C GLN A 997 50.65 2.15 21.44
N LEU A 998 51.25 1.13 22.07
CA LEU A 998 52.13 1.34 23.22
C LEU A 998 53.42 2.09 22.81
N GLN A 999 53.96 1.79 21.63
CA GLN A 999 55.10 2.55 21.09
C GLN A 999 54.72 4.01 20.81
N GLU A 1000 53.53 4.26 20.26
CA GLU A 1000 53.01 5.62 20.06
C GLU A 1000 52.79 6.34 21.41
N PHE A 1001 52.21 5.65 22.39
CA PHE A 1001 52.02 6.17 23.74
C PHE A 1001 53.34 6.62 24.39
N LEU A 1002 54.41 5.82 24.27
CA LEU A 1002 55.74 6.16 24.76
C LEU A 1002 56.36 7.36 24.01
N ILE A 1003 55.98 7.59 22.74
CA ILE A 1003 56.38 8.78 22.00
C ILE A 1003 55.68 10.02 22.58
N PHE A 1004 54.37 9.94 22.82
CA PHE A 1004 53.64 11.04 23.46
C PHE A 1004 54.09 11.32 24.90
N GLU A 1005 54.41 10.28 25.69
CA GLU A 1005 55.02 10.45 27.02
C GLU A 1005 56.31 11.26 26.92
N ARG A 1006 57.17 10.92 25.95
CA ARG A 1006 58.41 11.64 25.72
C ARG A 1006 58.18 13.08 25.30
N GLU A 1007 57.16 13.35 24.48
CA GLU A 1007 56.78 14.72 24.08
C GLU A 1007 56.25 15.53 25.27
N CYS A 1008 55.37 14.97 26.10
CA CYS A 1008 54.94 15.61 27.36
C CYS A 1008 56.17 15.96 28.24
N PHE A 1009 57.15 15.04 28.35
CA PHE A 1009 58.37 15.30 29.14
C PHE A 1009 59.24 16.42 28.56
N ILE A 1010 59.35 16.51 27.22
CA ILE A 1010 60.07 17.60 26.56
C ILE A 1010 59.38 18.93 26.85
N CYS A 1011 58.05 19.02 26.68
CA CYS A 1011 57.30 20.24 26.97
C CYS A 1011 57.45 20.67 28.45
N LYS A 1012 57.54 19.70 29.38
CA LYS A 1012 57.82 19.96 30.81
C LYS A 1012 59.17 20.65 31.00
N MET A 1013 60.20 20.14 30.33
CA MET A 1013 61.54 20.70 30.41
C MET A 1013 61.61 22.12 29.80
N GLU A 1014 60.90 22.35 28.69
CA GLU A 1014 60.85 23.66 28.03
C GLU A 1014 60.13 24.69 28.90
N LEU A 1015 59.00 24.35 29.51
CA LEU A 1015 58.29 25.21 30.47
C LEU A 1015 59.15 25.51 31.71
N GLU A 1016 59.86 24.50 32.25
CA GLU A 1016 60.80 24.70 33.37
C GLU A 1016 61.99 25.60 32.99
N GLU A 1017 62.45 25.57 31.74
CA GLU A 1017 63.54 26.41 31.23
C GLU A 1017 63.07 27.86 31.00
N GLU A 1018 61.86 28.06 30.48
CA GLU A 1018 61.24 29.39 30.32
C GLU A 1018 60.87 30.05 31.66
N GLN A 1019 60.53 29.25 32.68
CA GLN A 1019 60.21 29.73 34.04
C GLN A 1019 61.45 29.97 34.92
N ARG A 1020 62.66 29.59 34.49
CA ARG A 1020 63.89 29.96 35.21
C ARG A 1020 64.12 31.47 35.08
N PRO A 1021 64.32 32.19 36.20
CA PRO A 1021 64.65 33.61 36.11
C PRO A 1021 65.95 33.76 35.33
N ALA A 1022 65.93 34.63 34.32
CA ALA A 1022 67.13 35.05 33.61
C ALA A 1022 68.04 35.80 34.61
N ASP A 1023 68.91 35.07 35.30
CA ASP A 1023 70.06 35.67 35.98
C ASP A 1023 71.10 36.03 34.91
N GLY A 1024 71.04 37.29 34.49
CA GLY A 1024 71.99 38.03 33.68
C GLY A 1024 71.83 39.53 33.88
#